data_AF-A0A5C1WEY3-F1
#
_entry.id   AF-A0A5C1WEY3-F1
#
_cell.length_a   1.000
_cell.length_b   1.000
_cell.length_c   1.000
_cell.angle_alpha   90.00
_cell.angle_beta   90.00
_cell.angle_gamma   90.00
#
_symmetry.space_group_name_H-M   'P 1'
#
loop_
_entity.id
_entity.type
_entity.pdbx_description
1 polymer ?
#
loop_
_entity_poly.entity_id
_entity_poly.type
_entity_poly.pdbx_seq_one_letter_code
_entity_poly.pdbx_strand_id
1 'polypeptide(L)'
;MTAPDPVTPVTVASAAASLATTARATASIRRRVLAAALLVLALAALAFIVFIHSYARRAADQAYDRLLTASALTIAGAVLVEEGRVTVELPYAALAMLGSGGDRIYYQVEAPDGALVTGYGDLAEELPAVRSAETVFADSRYHDEPVRVASIGRLISASSAAGWVTIRVAETRGARTALASEIVSRAVLPLIGILVLALALVWFGVQRAFAPLTTVEAALRDRAPQDLSPLAVPVPAEVSQLVAALNDFMRRLASVMNALSGVVADAAHQVRTPLASLRAQAEVALDERDYQALHERVAKIHRNAVHASELVSQLLMEATLTHRLESRESALIPIADIVEDVARRFDPDEVGRLTVTVAPTLAGTHLMGDRLALQEMLRNLAGNALLYAPDSPVEIVAEPAPGERVLIMVRDHGPGIPDTEKEIVLQRFQRGKTGAGTVGSGLGLPIARTVALAHGGSLSLHDRPGGGLEVRLELPLAPVQARGRAVLRRGMAALALALGVAIGSSWNDMAQAAAKLYPAPVPGGPTLSILGTTDTPQFELLIHDFQELRPDVNVRYEETDTLPLYQRTLEKRLDVDVDLLVSSAADLQVKLANDGHALAHASPLLSALPAWASWRSEIFGFTFEPIVIVYNRTQVPDGQAPHSHLALTELLEKETERFRGKVATYDIGQSGVGHLLAAQDAQISSNFWRLTRALGRADVRLSGSSPAILEGIASGSLALGYNVLGSYAYARQRFDKRIGIVIPDDYALILTRVMLVPRWANQPDLGRAFIDYVLSPRGQAVVAGQAALGSIVPGTPGGWTAERISTASRGVLQPITLGPALLVALDQERKARFLATWRQLVTDGSR
;
A
#
# COMPACT_ATOMS: atom_id res chain seq x y z
N MET A 1 63.40 2.97 77.29
CA MET A 1 64.01 1.94 76.45
C MET A 1 62.87 1.14 75.84
N THR A 2 62.74 1.23 74.51
CA THR A 2 61.88 0.45 73.57
C THR A 2 60.39 0.26 73.91
N ALA A 3 59.55 1.07 73.26
CA ALA A 3 58.10 0.87 73.11
C ALA A 3 57.81 0.02 71.85
N PRO A 4 56.73 -0.79 71.83
CA PRO A 4 56.25 -1.46 70.62
C PRO A 4 55.20 -0.61 69.87
N ASP A 5 55.14 -0.80 68.55
CA ASP A 5 54.35 -0.05 67.57
C ASP A 5 52.82 -0.20 67.72
N PRO A 6 52.02 0.82 67.32
CA PRO A 6 50.58 0.72 67.21
C PRO A 6 50.13 0.17 65.84
N VAL A 7 49.15 -0.73 65.89
CA VAL A 7 48.41 -1.27 64.74
C VAL A 7 47.55 -0.17 64.10
N THR A 8 47.73 0.09 62.81
CA THR A 8 46.93 1.03 62.00
C THR A 8 45.57 0.45 61.58
N PRO A 9 44.49 1.25 61.56
CA PRO A 9 43.17 0.82 61.09
C PRO A 9 43.09 0.79 59.56
N VAL A 10 42.49 -0.27 59.02
CA VAL A 10 42.18 -0.46 57.60
C VAL A 10 41.11 0.57 57.17
N THR A 11 41.49 1.43 56.23
CA THR A 11 40.64 2.47 55.66
C THR A 11 39.77 1.90 54.54
N VAL A 12 38.46 1.85 54.76
CA VAL A 12 37.40 1.51 53.78
C VAL A 12 37.20 2.63 52.73
N ALA A 13 38.10 3.62 52.67
CA ALA A 13 37.94 4.81 51.84
C ALA A 13 38.50 4.68 50.40
N SER A 14 39.27 3.64 50.05
CA SER A 14 39.90 3.54 48.72
C SER A 14 39.08 2.79 47.66
N ALA A 15 38.03 2.05 48.04
CA ALA A 15 37.18 1.33 47.08
C ALA A 15 36.17 2.25 46.34
N ALA A 16 35.84 3.41 46.90
CA ALA A 16 34.89 4.35 46.30
C ALA A 16 35.52 5.24 45.20
N ALA A 17 36.86 5.35 45.15
CA ALA A 17 37.54 6.29 44.24
C ALA A 17 37.90 5.71 42.86
N SER A 18 37.89 4.38 42.67
CA SER A 18 38.27 3.77 41.37
C SER A 18 37.09 3.50 40.42
N LEU A 19 35.84 3.70 40.86
CA LEU A 19 34.65 3.52 40.01
C LEU A 19 34.20 4.81 39.29
N ALA A 20 34.87 5.94 39.50
CA ALA A 20 34.45 7.25 39.00
C ALA A 20 34.98 7.61 37.59
N THR A 21 35.75 6.76 36.92
CA THR A 21 36.52 7.17 35.73
C THR A 21 36.18 6.43 34.43
N THR A 22 34.88 6.18 34.13
CA THR A 22 34.43 5.94 32.74
C THR A 22 32.93 6.15 32.49
N ALA A 23 32.26 7.09 33.17
CA ALA A 23 30.92 7.49 32.76
C ALA A 23 31.00 8.48 31.58
N ARG A 24 31.10 7.98 30.34
CA ARG A 24 30.80 8.79 29.14
C ARG A 24 29.44 9.44 29.38
N ALA A 25 29.38 10.77 29.41
CA ALA A 25 28.13 11.51 29.56
C ALA A 25 27.16 11.13 28.43
N THR A 26 26.24 10.20 28.70
CA THR A 26 25.21 9.80 27.75
C THR A 26 24.25 10.96 27.55
N ALA A 27 24.10 11.44 26.32
CA ALA A 27 23.23 12.56 25.98
C ALA A 27 21.80 12.35 26.49
N SER A 28 21.17 13.41 27.03
CA SER A 28 19.78 13.41 27.48
C SER A 28 18.85 12.81 26.42
N ILE A 29 17.99 11.86 26.82
CA ILE A 29 17.01 11.21 25.93
C ILE A 29 16.15 12.27 25.21
N ARG A 30 15.81 13.38 25.88
CA ARG A 30 15.10 14.53 25.28
C ARG A 30 15.85 15.10 24.09
N ARG A 31 17.16 15.36 24.24
CA ARG A 31 18.01 15.88 23.14
C ARG A 31 18.15 14.86 22.01
N ARG A 32 18.22 13.57 22.32
CA ARG A 32 18.32 12.51 21.30
C ARG A 32 17.04 12.39 20.49
N VAL A 33 15.87 12.42 21.13
CA VAL A 33 14.56 12.38 20.44
C VAL A 33 14.37 13.65 19.59
N LEU A 34 14.71 14.83 20.13
CA LEU A 34 14.62 16.09 19.38
C LEU A 34 15.59 16.13 18.19
N ALA A 35 16.83 15.67 18.35
CA ALA A 35 17.80 15.60 17.27
C ALA A 35 17.36 14.60 16.18
N ALA A 36 16.81 13.45 16.57
CA ALA A 36 16.26 12.48 15.62
C ALA A 36 15.05 13.04 14.87
N ALA A 37 14.13 13.72 15.58
CA ALA A 37 12.99 14.38 14.94
C ALA A 37 13.42 15.51 14.00
N LEU A 38 14.39 16.35 14.40
CA LEU A 38 14.96 17.39 13.54
C LEU A 38 15.59 16.78 12.28
N LEU A 39 16.37 15.70 12.42
CA LEU A 39 16.98 15.01 11.29
C LEU A 39 15.91 14.46 10.34
N VAL A 40 14.89 13.77 10.85
CA VAL A 40 13.79 13.23 10.04
C VAL A 40 13.03 14.34 9.33
N LEU A 41 12.70 15.43 10.04
CA LEU A 41 12.02 16.59 9.45
C LEU A 41 12.89 17.30 8.41
N ALA A 42 14.20 17.43 8.63
CA ALA A 42 15.13 18.03 7.67
C ALA A 42 15.28 17.17 6.41
N LEU A 43 15.37 15.84 6.55
CA LEU A 43 15.40 14.90 5.42
C LEU A 43 14.08 14.95 4.63
N ALA A 44 12.94 14.98 5.33
CA ALA A 44 11.64 15.12 4.70
C ALA A 44 11.50 16.46 3.95
N ALA A 45 11.95 17.56 4.55
CA ALA A 45 11.96 18.88 3.92
C ALA A 45 12.87 18.92 2.69
N LEU A 46 14.07 18.33 2.76
CA LEU A 46 14.98 18.22 1.62
C LEU A 46 14.35 17.41 0.48
N ALA A 47 13.76 16.24 0.77
CA ALA A 47 13.07 15.42 -0.21
C ALA A 47 11.92 16.20 -0.87
N PHE A 48 11.16 16.97 -0.09
CA PHE A 48 10.06 17.78 -0.59
C PHE A 48 10.53 18.96 -1.45
N ILE A 49 11.64 19.62 -1.09
CA ILE A 49 12.26 20.68 -1.91
C ILE A 49 12.73 20.12 -3.25
N VAL A 50 13.41 18.95 -3.25
CA VAL A 50 13.82 18.26 -4.48
C VAL A 50 12.61 17.90 -5.35
N PHE A 51 11.55 17.38 -4.73
CA PHE A 51 10.30 17.08 -5.41
C PHE A 51 9.68 18.34 -6.06
N ILE A 52 9.50 19.43 -5.31
CA ILE A 52 8.95 20.69 -5.82
C ILE A 52 9.80 21.24 -6.96
N HIS A 53 11.12 21.24 -6.83
CA HIS A 53 12.02 21.74 -7.87
C HIS A 53 11.88 20.94 -9.18
N SER A 54 11.80 19.61 -9.08
CA SER A 54 11.59 18.74 -10.24
C SER A 54 10.19 18.90 -10.84
N TYR A 55 9.16 19.08 -10.01
CA TYR A 55 7.79 19.31 -10.42
C TYR A 55 7.65 20.67 -11.14
N ALA A 56 8.20 21.74 -10.56
CA ALA A 56 8.18 23.09 -11.10
C ALA A 56 8.84 23.17 -12.49
N ARG A 57 10.02 22.55 -12.67
CA ARG A 57 10.68 22.47 -13.98
C ARG A 57 9.83 21.75 -15.01
N ARG A 58 9.29 20.56 -14.67
CA ARG A 58 8.44 19.79 -15.59
C ARG A 58 7.15 20.53 -15.94
N ALA A 59 6.51 21.17 -14.95
CA ALA A 59 5.30 21.95 -15.17
C ALA A 59 5.56 23.14 -16.09
N ALA A 60 6.67 23.86 -15.89
CA ALA A 60 7.08 24.96 -16.76
C ALA A 60 7.41 24.47 -18.19
N ASP A 61 8.23 23.42 -18.33
CA ASP A 61 8.56 22.86 -19.65
C ASP A 61 7.29 22.43 -20.40
N GLN A 62 6.35 21.74 -19.74
CA GLN A 62 5.08 21.34 -20.37
C GLN A 62 4.20 22.52 -20.80
N ALA A 63 4.16 23.59 -20.01
CA ALA A 63 3.37 24.78 -20.33
C ALA A 63 3.92 25.50 -21.57
N TYR A 64 5.23 25.72 -21.62
CA TYR A 64 5.89 26.42 -22.72
C TYR A 64 6.04 25.55 -23.98
N ASP A 65 6.28 24.24 -23.84
CA ASP A 65 6.32 23.33 -24.98
C ASP A 65 4.95 23.29 -25.71
N ARG A 66 3.82 23.46 -25.00
CA ARG A 66 2.49 23.61 -25.63
C ARG A 66 2.37 24.92 -26.43
N LEU A 67 2.93 26.02 -25.94
CA LEU A 67 2.96 27.30 -26.67
C LEU A 67 3.83 27.21 -27.92
N LEU A 68 5.01 26.57 -27.81
CA LEU A 68 5.89 26.30 -28.94
C LEU A 68 5.21 25.44 -30.00
N THR A 69 4.53 24.35 -29.61
CA THR A 69 3.74 23.54 -30.54
C THR A 69 2.65 24.35 -31.23
N ALA A 70 1.90 25.16 -30.48
CA ALA A 70 0.84 25.99 -31.06
C ALA A 70 1.38 27.02 -32.06
N SER A 71 2.52 27.64 -31.76
CA SER A 71 3.21 28.55 -32.67
C SER A 71 3.66 27.82 -33.95
N ALA A 72 4.36 26.69 -33.80
CA ALA A 72 4.84 25.89 -34.92
C ALA A 72 3.70 25.39 -35.82
N LEU A 73 2.59 24.92 -35.24
CA LEU A 73 1.37 24.53 -35.97
C LEU A 73 0.73 25.72 -36.71
N THR A 74 0.73 26.90 -36.10
CA THR A 74 0.17 28.12 -36.71
C THR A 74 0.99 28.54 -37.93
N ILE A 75 2.33 28.46 -37.85
CA ILE A 75 3.23 28.71 -38.99
C ILE A 75 3.04 27.62 -40.06
N ALA A 76 3.01 26.35 -39.66
CA ALA A 76 2.78 25.22 -40.57
C ALA A 76 1.46 25.33 -41.35
N GLY A 77 0.41 25.86 -40.71
CA GLY A 77 -0.89 26.11 -41.33
C GLY A 77 -0.93 27.30 -42.29
N ALA A 78 0.06 28.19 -42.22
CA ALA A 78 0.23 29.33 -43.12
C ALA A 78 1.20 29.06 -44.28
N VAL A 79 1.71 27.82 -44.39
CA VAL A 79 2.51 27.39 -45.53
C VAL A 79 1.62 27.26 -46.75
N LEU A 80 1.93 28.06 -47.76
CA LEU A 80 1.27 28.07 -49.05
C LEU A 80 2.27 27.68 -50.14
N VAL A 81 1.73 27.26 -51.28
CA VAL A 81 2.51 27.02 -52.49
C VAL A 81 1.96 27.95 -53.56
N GLU A 82 2.75 28.95 -53.93
CA GLU A 82 2.43 29.89 -55.00
C GLU A 82 3.45 29.74 -56.12
N GLU A 83 2.97 29.58 -57.36
CA GLU A 83 3.80 29.43 -58.57
C GLU A 83 4.90 28.34 -58.47
N GLY A 84 4.65 27.28 -57.69
CA GLY A 84 5.60 26.17 -57.49
C GLY A 84 6.72 26.45 -56.48
N ARG A 85 6.65 27.57 -55.75
CA ARG A 85 7.55 27.90 -54.63
C ARG A 85 6.79 27.87 -53.31
N VAL A 86 7.47 27.43 -52.25
CA VAL A 86 6.94 27.48 -50.89
C VAL A 86 6.99 28.91 -50.40
N THR A 87 5.85 29.45 -49.99
CA THR A 87 5.72 30.78 -49.39
C THR A 87 5.03 30.64 -48.05
N VAL A 88 5.40 31.48 -47.09
CA VAL A 88 4.77 31.51 -45.76
C VAL A 88 4.52 32.95 -45.37
N GLU A 89 3.25 33.30 -45.17
CA GLU A 89 2.88 34.55 -44.53
C GLU A 89 2.76 34.30 -43.02
N LEU A 90 3.78 34.71 -42.26
CA LEU A 90 3.85 34.46 -40.82
C LEU A 90 2.66 35.10 -40.09
N PRO A 91 1.76 34.30 -39.48
CA PRO A 91 0.64 34.87 -38.75
C PRO A 91 1.17 35.56 -37.49
N TYR A 92 0.77 36.82 -37.25
CA TYR A 92 1.15 37.57 -36.05
C TYR A 92 0.88 36.78 -34.76
N ALA A 93 -0.23 36.04 -34.72
CA ALA A 93 -0.61 35.18 -33.59
C ALA A 93 0.47 34.14 -33.24
N ALA A 94 1.16 33.56 -34.24
CA ALA A 94 2.18 32.53 -33.99
C ALA A 94 3.34 33.07 -33.14
N LEU A 95 3.77 34.31 -33.41
CA LEU A 95 4.86 34.95 -32.68
C LEU A 95 4.37 35.62 -31.39
N ALA A 96 3.18 36.23 -31.41
CA ALA A 96 2.60 36.90 -30.25
C ALA A 96 2.31 35.94 -29.08
N MET A 97 1.96 34.67 -29.37
CA MET A 97 1.74 33.64 -28.34
C MET A 97 2.99 33.33 -27.50
N LEU A 98 4.17 33.47 -28.09
CA LEU A 98 5.45 33.23 -27.43
C LEU A 98 6.03 34.52 -26.81
N GLY A 99 5.75 35.68 -27.42
CA GLY A 99 6.37 36.96 -27.07
C GLY A 99 5.94 37.57 -25.73
N SER A 100 5.01 36.94 -25.01
CA SER A 100 4.46 37.48 -23.76
C SER A 100 5.42 37.40 -22.56
N GLY A 101 6.48 36.57 -22.64
CA GLY A 101 7.41 36.29 -21.53
C GLY A 101 8.73 37.07 -21.53
N GLY A 102 8.97 37.93 -22.53
CA GLY A 102 10.27 38.60 -22.70
C GLY A 102 11.40 37.69 -23.23
N ASP A 103 11.08 36.44 -23.57
CA ASP A 103 12.00 35.52 -24.24
C ASP A 103 12.18 35.87 -25.73
N ARG A 104 13.35 35.54 -26.27
CA ARG A 104 13.64 35.70 -27.69
C ARG A 104 13.10 34.50 -28.45
N ILE A 105 12.50 34.79 -29.59
CA ILE A 105 11.89 33.79 -30.46
C ILE A 105 12.64 33.77 -31.77
N TYR A 106 13.04 32.57 -32.16
CA TYR A 106 13.64 32.29 -33.45
C TYR A 106 12.75 31.32 -34.18
N TYR A 107 12.70 31.41 -35.50
CA TYR A 107 11.97 30.45 -36.30
C TYR A 107 12.70 30.24 -37.61
N GLN A 108 12.41 29.11 -38.26
CA GLN A 108 12.96 28.76 -39.54
C GLN A 108 11.92 27.96 -40.30
N VAL A 109 11.74 28.28 -41.58
CA VAL A 109 10.97 27.47 -42.51
C VAL A 109 11.90 27.03 -43.63
N GLU A 110 12.13 25.74 -43.75
CA GLU A 110 12.92 25.12 -44.81
C GLU A 110 12.01 24.43 -45.81
N ALA A 111 12.21 24.68 -47.09
CA ALA A 111 11.54 23.99 -48.18
C ALA A 111 12.01 22.52 -48.30
N PRO A 112 11.31 21.66 -49.07
CA PRO A 112 11.66 20.24 -49.17
C PRO A 112 13.06 19.95 -49.72
N ASP A 113 13.65 20.90 -50.46
CA ASP A 113 15.01 20.85 -51.00
C ASP A 113 16.09 21.32 -49.99
N GLY A 114 15.67 21.71 -48.78
CA GLY A 114 16.53 22.27 -47.74
C GLY A 114 16.78 23.77 -47.90
N ALA A 115 16.21 24.44 -48.91
CA ALA A 115 16.36 25.87 -49.06
C ALA A 115 15.57 26.64 -47.97
N LEU A 116 16.19 27.68 -47.40
CA LEU A 116 15.51 28.56 -46.45
C LEU A 116 14.41 29.35 -47.17
N VAL A 117 13.17 29.22 -46.71
CA VAL A 117 12.02 30.01 -47.18
C VAL A 117 11.97 31.34 -46.44
N THR A 118 12.01 31.29 -45.10
CA THR A 118 11.99 32.48 -44.23
C THR A 118 12.50 32.13 -42.83
N GLY A 119 12.94 33.14 -42.08
CA GLY A 119 13.47 33.00 -40.72
C GLY A 119 15.00 32.94 -40.64
N TYR A 120 15.50 32.30 -39.59
CA TYR A 120 16.91 32.20 -39.22
C TYR A 120 17.50 30.90 -39.78
N GLY A 121 18.36 31.01 -40.80
CA GLY A 121 18.86 29.85 -41.57
C GLY A 121 19.84 28.94 -40.84
N ASP A 122 20.50 29.45 -39.81
CA ASP A 122 21.46 28.76 -38.95
C ASP A 122 20.79 28.15 -37.70
N LEU A 123 19.46 28.24 -37.58
CA LEU A 123 18.72 27.73 -36.44
C LEU A 123 18.71 26.20 -36.43
N ALA A 124 19.48 25.63 -35.50
CA ALA A 124 19.51 24.18 -35.25
C ALA A 124 19.83 23.36 -36.50
N GLU A 125 20.83 23.80 -37.26
CA GLU A 125 21.35 23.17 -38.49
C GLU A 125 21.77 21.70 -38.27
N GLU A 126 22.14 21.32 -37.04
CA GLU A 126 22.47 19.94 -36.66
C GLU A 126 21.25 19.01 -36.56
N LEU A 127 20.02 19.54 -36.50
CA LEU A 127 18.80 18.73 -36.40
C LEU A 127 18.40 18.20 -37.78
N PRO A 128 17.96 16.92 -37.90
CA PRO A 128 17.48 16.39 -39.17
C PRO A 128 16.20 17.09 -39.62
N ALA A 129 15.95 17.08 -40.93
CA ALA A 129 14.68 17.54 -41.51
C ALA A 129 13.50 16.70 -40.98
N VAL A 130 12.39 17.36 -40.66
CA VAL A 130 11.23 16.70 -40.05
C VAL A 130 10.30 16.17 -41.13
N ARG A 131 10.06 14.86 -41.11
CA ARG A 131 9.20 14.14 -42.07
C ARG A 131 7.89 13.66 -41.44
N SER A 132 7.40 14.36 -40.43
CA SER A 132 6.17 14.03 -39.72
C SER A 132 5.40 15.30 -39.34
N ALA A 133 4.08 15.17 -39.24
CA ALA A 133 3.21 16.24 -38.74
C ALA A 133 3.20 16.34 -37.19
N GLU A 134 4.01 15.54 -36.50
CA GLU A 134 4.15 15.56 -35.05
C GLU A 134 5.27 16.51 -34.63
N THR A 135 5.04 17.29 -33.58
CA THR A 135 6.06 18.19 -33.04
C THR A 135 7.12 17.41 -32.27
N VAL A 136 8.37 17.57 -32.68
CA VAL A 136 9.54 17.04 -31.97
C VAL A 136 10.24 18.18 -31.25
N PHE A 137 10.57 17.97 -29.97
CA PHE A 137 11.29 18.96 -29.18
C PHE A 137 12.76 18.57 -29.02
N ALA A 138 13.64 19.55 -29.16
CA ALA A 138 15.07 19.41 -28.89
C ALA A 138 15.56 20.59 -28.05
N ASP A 139 16.47 20.32 -27.13
CA ASP A 139 17.25 21.38 -26.48
C ASP A 139 18.51 21.63 -27.31
N SER A 140 18.76 22.89 -27.66
CA SER A 140 19.93 23.30 -28.43
C SER A 140 20.53 24.59 -27.86
N ARG A 141 21.62 25.07 -28.45
CA ARG A 141 22.20 26.38 -28.18
C ARG A 141 22.19 27.21 -29.46
N TYR A 142 21.73 28.45 -29.35
CA TYR A 142 21.68 29.38 -30.46
C TYR A 142 22.12 30.76 -29.97
N HIS A 143 23.10 31.37 -30.65
CA HIS A 143 23.80 32.58 -30.21
C HIS A 143 24.25 32.53 -28.73
N ASP A 144 24.88 31.42 -28.32
CA ASP A 144 25.35 31.13 -26.94
C ASP A 144 24.26 31.07 -25.85
N GLU A 145 22.98 31.16 -26.23
CA GLU A 145 21.85 31.00 -25.32
C GLU A 145 21.23 29.61 -25.45
N PRO A 146 20.83 28.96 -24.34
CA PRO A 146 20.11 27.71 -24.40
C PRO A 146 18.69 27.96 -24.91
N VAL A 147 18.31 27.25 -25.98
CA VAL A 147 17.00 27.37 -26.62
C VAL A 147 16.29 26.02 -26.63
N ARG A 148 14.96 26.07 -26.52
CA ARG A 148 14.09 24.91 -26.75
C ARG A 148 13.51 25.04 -28.15
N VAL A 149 13.78 24.06 -29.01
CA VAL A 149 13.34 24.04 -30.41
C VAL A 149 12.19 23.06 -30.54
N ALA A 150 11.06 23.52 -31.06
CA ALA A 150 9.95 22.70 -31.56
C ALA A 150 10.06 22.61 -33.08
N SER A 151 10.13 21.39 -33.60
CA SER A 151 10.24 21.12 -35.04
C SER A 151 9.03 20.32 -35.51
N ILE A 152 8.39 20.74 -36.60
CA ILE A 152 7.23 20.09 -37.20
C ILE A 152 7.36 20.09 -38.72
N GLY A 153 6.92 19.00 -39.36
CA GLY A 153 6.88 18.88 -40.81
C GLY A 153 5.49 19.21 -41.37
N ARG A 154 5.45 19.92 -42.49
CA ARG A 154 4.25 20.14 -43.31
C ARG A 154 4.47 19.51 -44.68
N LEU A 155 3.69 18.48 -45.01
CA LEU A 155 3.73 17.88 -46.35
C LEU A 155 3.04 18.81 -47.35
N ILE A 156 3.72 19.08 -48.46
CA ILE A 156 3.18 19.81 -49.62
C ILE A 156 3.41 19.00 -50.90
N SER A 157 2.50 19.12 -51.85
CA SER A 157 2.62 18.56 -53.20
C SER A 157 2.42 19.67 -54.24
N ALA A 158 3.50 19.99 -54.96
CA ALA A 158 3.53 20.98 -56.03
C ALA A 158 4.24 20.41 -57.27
N SER A 159 3.98 20.97 -58.45
CA SER A 159 4.52 20.50 -59.74
C SER A 159 6.06 20.45 -59.81
N SER A 160 6.77 21.20 -58.96
CA SER A 160 8.24 21.25 -58.87
C SER A 160 8.80 20.94 -57.49
N ALA A 161 7.95 20.80 -56.46
CA ALA A 161 8.37 20.65 -55.06
C ALA A 161 7.34 19.81 -54.29
N ALA A 162 7.47 18.48 -54.35
CA ALA A 162 6.75 17.56 -53.47
C ALA A 162 7.68 17.14 -52.33
N GLY A 163 7.23 17.33 -51.08
CA GLY A 163 7.98 16.89 -49.91
C GLY A 163 7.64 17.65 -48.64
N TRP A 164 8.43 17.41 -47.60
CA TRP A 164 8.20 17.95 -46.27
C TRP A 164 8.87 19.31 -46.11
N VAL A 165 8.08 20.35 -45.86
CA VAL A 165 8.55 21.64 -45.36
C VAL A 165 8.83 21.47 -43.87
N THR A 166 10.04 21.81 -43.42
CA THR A 166 10.40 21.76 -42.00
C THR A 166 10.20 23.13 -41.38
N ILE A 167 9.38 23.19 -40.33
CA ILE A 167 9.16 24.40 -39.54
C ILE A 167 9.82 24.18 -38.19
N ARG A 168 10.77 25.04 -37.84
CA ARG A 168 11.39 25.09 -36.51
C ARG A 168 10.99 26.38 -35.82
N VAL A 169 10.60 26.29 -34.57
CA VAL A 169 10.35 27.45 -33.70
C VAL A 169 11.14 27.23 -32.42
N ALA A 170 11.97 28.19 -32.07
CA ALA A 170 12.82 28.13 -30.89
C ALA A 170 12.56 29.32 -29.97
N GLU A 171 12.62 29.06 -28.67
CA GLU A 171 12.46 30.06 -27.62
C GLU A 171 13.63 29.93 -26.62
N THR A 172 14.12 31.06 -26.13
CA THR A 172 15.08 31.08 -25.01
C THR A 172 14.47 30.47 -23.75
N ARG A 173 15.29 29.93 -22.85
CA ARG A 173 14.78 29.26 -21.63
C ARG A 173 14.50 30.22 -20.46
N GLY A 174 14.47 31.53 -20.68
CA GLY A 174 14.39 32.55 -19.63
C GLY A 174 13.07 32.49 -18.86
N ALA A 175 11.95 32.67 -19.55
CA ALA A 175 10.63 32.74 -18.92
C ALA A 175 10.23 31.42 -18.26
N ARG A 176 10.56 30.27 -18.86
CA ARG A 176 10.33 28.95 -18.24
C ARG A 176 11.15 28.74 -16.96
N THR A 177 12.40 29.21 -16.90
CA THR A 177 13.21 29.11 -15.67
C THR A 177 12.73 30.08 -14.60
N ALA A 178 12.28 31.27 -14.99
CA ALA A 178 11.66 32.24 -14.09
C ALA A 178 10.38 31.66 -13.46
N LEU A 179 9.47 31.10 -14.26
CA LEU A 179 8.26 30.44 -13.76
C LEU A 179 8.57 29.29 -12.80
N ALA A 180 9.53 28.43 -13.12
CA ALA A 180 9.94 27.36 -12.23
C ALA A 180 10.47 27.90 -10.89
N SER A 181 11.27 28.98 -10.92
CA SER A 181 11.79 29.63 -9.71
C SER A 181 10.71 30.33 -8.88
N GLU A 182 9.68 30.88 -9.53
CA GLU A 182 8.51 31.47 -8.88
C GLU A 182 7.68 30.40 -8.16
N ILE A 183 7.44 29.25 -8.80
CA ILE A 183 6.74 28.11 -8.18
C ILE A 183 7.52 27.63 -6.95
N VAL A 184 8.84 27.44 -7.08
CA VAL A 184 9.69 26.99 -5.97
C VAL A 184 9.67 28.00 -4.83
N SER A 185 9.92 29.29 -5.10
CA SER A 185 9.97 30.33 -4.05
C SER A 185 8.65 30.48 -3.30
N ARG A 186 7.50 30.41 -4.00
CA ARG A 186 6.17 30.43 -3.38
C ARG A 186 5.85 29.18 -2.55
N ALA A 187 6.43 28.03 -2.88
CA ALA A 187 6.24 26.78 -2.14
C ALA A 187 7.15 26.65 -0.90
N VAL A 188 8.32 27.32 -0.88
CA VAL A 188 9.28 27.23 0.24
C VAL A 188 8.75 27.92 1.51
N LEU A 189 8.07 29.06 1.38
CA LEU A 189 7.57 29.81 2.55
C LEU A 189 6.58 28.99 3.42
N PRO A 190 5.49 28.39 2.89
CA PRO A 190 4.60 27.55 3.69
C PRO A 190 5.30 26.29 4.21
N LEU A 191 6.28 25.74 3.48
CA LEU A 191 7.07 24.60 3.95
C LEU A 191 7.88 24.94 5.22
N ILE A 192 8.53 26.11 5.25
CA ILE A 192 9.23 26.60 6.45
C ILE A 192 8.23 26.77 7.60
N GLY A 193 7.06 27.35 7.35
CA GLY A 193 6.00 27.49 8.35
C GLY A 193 5.56 26.15 8.96
N ILE A 194 5.32 25.14 8.12
CA ILE A 194 4.97 23.78 8.56
C ILE A 194 6.12 23.13 9.34
N LEU A 195 7.36 23.31 8.90
CA LEU A 195 8.54 22.77 9.59
C LEU A 195 8.70 23.35 10.99
N VAL A 196 8.56 24.68 11.13
CA VAL A 196 8.61 25.36 12.43
C VAL A 196 7.47 24.89 13.33
N LEU A 197 6.25 24.77 12.79
CA LEU A 197 5.09 24.25 13.53
C LEU A 197 5.31 22.80 13.99
N ALA A 198 5.81 21.93 13.11
CA ALA A 198 6.11 20.54 13.44
C ALA A 198 7.19 20.44 14.54
N LEU A 199 8.25 21.24 14.43
CA LEU A 199 9.30 21.27 15.45
C LEU A 199 8.77 21.79 16.80
N ALA A 200 7.90 22.80 16.79
CA ALA A 200 7.26 23.32 17.99
C ALA A 200 6.33 22.27 18.65
N LEU A 201 5.55 21.54 17.86
CA LEU A 201 4.68 20.45 18.34
C LEU A 201 5.49 19.28 18.91
N VAL A 202 6.57 18.87 18.25
CA VAL A 202 7.48 17.82 18.76
C VAL A 202 8.16 18.29 20.05
N TRP A 203 8.66 19.53 20.08
CA TRP A 203 9.25 20.12 21.29
C TRP A 203 8.27 20.12 22.46
N PHE A 204 7.04 20.57 22.24
CA PHE A 204 5.98 20.58 23.25
C PHE A 204 5.60 19.17 23.70
N GLY A 205 5.44 18.23 22.75
CA GLY A 205 5.12 16.83 23.04
C GLY A 205 6.20 16.14 23.88
N VAL A 206 7.47 16.32 23.55
CA VAL A 206 8.61 15.78 24.30
C VAL A 206 8.68 16.41 25.70
N GLN A 207 8.53 17.73 25.83
CA GLN A 207 8.47 18.41 27.13
C GLN A 207 7.38 17.81 28.03
N ARG A 208 6.16 17.64 27.49
CA ARG A 208 5.01 17.12 28.23
C ARG A 208 5.14 15.63 28.58
N ALA A 209 5.65 14.81 27.67
CA ALA A 209 5.81 13.37 27.88
C ALA A 209 6.82 13.04 29.00
N PHE A 210 7.89 13.82 29.14
CA PHE A 210 8.92 13.61 30.15
C PHE A 210 8.71 14.40 31.46
N ALA A 211 7.65 15.22 31.57
CA ALA A 211 7.37 16.00 32.77
C ALA A 211 7.07 15.14 34.03
N PRO A 212 6.31 14.03 33.95
CA PRO A 212 6.03 13.20 35.13
C PRO A 212 7.28 12.58 35.76
N LEU A 213 8.29 12.23 34.95
CA LEU A 213 9.55 11.69 35.45
C LEU A 213 10.34 12.71 36.27
N THR A 214 10.35 13.98 35.84
CA THR A 214 10.98 15.06 36.63
C THR A 214 10.23 15.32 37.93
N THR A 215 8.91 15.12 37.95
CA THR A 215 8.11 15.23 39.19
C THR A 215 8.43 14.09 40.16
N VAL A 216 8.58 12.86 39.67
CA VAL A 216 8.98 11.71 40.51
C VAL A 216 10.41 11.87 41.03
N GLU A 217 11.34 12.34 40.19
CA GLU A 217 12.72 12.64 40.61
C GLU A 217 12.75 13.68 41.74
N ALA A 218 12.03 14.79 41.58
CA ALA A 218 11.96 15.84 42.60
C ALA A 218 11.33 15.31 43.91
N ALA A 219 10.23 14.56 43.83
CA ALA A 219 9.57 13.98 44.99
C ALA A 219 10.43 12.98 45.77
N LEU A 220 11.38 12.31 45.09
CA LEU A 220 12.36 11.43 45.72
C LEU A 220 13.53 12.19 46.34
N ARG A 221 14.04 13.22 45.66
CA ARG A 221 15.20 14.00 46.14
C ARG A 221 14.87 14.79 47.42
N ASP A 222 13.63 15.25 47.57
CA ASP A 222 13.22 16.07 48.73
C ASP A 222 12.82 15.24 49.97
N ARG A 223 12.88 13.90 49.90
CA ARG A 223 12.52 13.03 51.02
C ARG A 223 13.63 12.87 52.05
N ALA A 224 13.24 12.78 53.32
CA ALA A 224 14.15 12.45 54.40
C ALA A 224 14.64 10.99 54.27
N PRO A 225 15.89 10.65 54.66
CA PRO A 225 16.45 9.30 54.53
C PRO A 225 15.66 8.18 55.24
N GLN A 226 14.79 8.55 56.17
CA GLN A 226 13.99 7.63 56.99
C GLN A 226 12.51 7.60 56.55
N ASP A 227 12.12 8.42 55.57
CA ASP A 227 10.75 8.54 55.09
C ASP A 227 10.43 7.48 54.02
N LEU A 228 9.79 6.41 54.47
CA LEU A 228 9.35 5.26 53.65
C LEU A 228 7.86 5.32 53.27
N SER A 229 7.22 6.49 53.38
CA SER A 229 5.81 6.67 52.98
C SER A 229 5.61 6.41 51.47
N PRO A 230 4.42 5.98 51.00
CA PRO A 230 4.21 5.75 49.56
C PRO A 230 4.27 7.06 48.74
N LEU A 231 4.83 6.99 47.53
CA LEU A 231 4.80 8.07 46.54
C LEU A 231 3.40 8.17 45.93
N ALA A 232 2.73 9.30 46.18
CA ALA A 232 1.37 9.60 45.70
C ALA A 232 1.38 10.67 44.59
N VAL A 233 2.28 10.55 43.62
CA VAL A 233 2.35 11.46 42.47
C VAL A 233 1.51 10.89 41.32
N PRO A 234 0.57 11.65 40.71
CA PRO A 234 -0.16 11.19 39.54
C PRO A 234 0.80 11.02 38.35
N VAL A 235 0.94 9.78 37.86
CA VAL A 235 1.85 9.44 36.75
C VAL A 235 1.12 8.67 35.64
N PRO A 236 1.57 8.77 34.37
CA PRO A 236 1.04 7.99 33.25
C PRO A 236 1.20 6.48 33.41
N ALA A 237 0.48 5.69 32.61
CA ALA A 237 0.49 4.23 32.66
C ALA A 237 1.88 3.61 32.44
N GLU A 238 2.73 4.26 31.64
CA GLU A 238 4.10 3.84 31.36
C GLU A 238 5.01 3.98 32.59
N VAL A 239 4.69 4.90 33.51
CA VAL A 239 5.49 5.20 34.71
C VAL A 239 4.84 4.62 35.98
N SER A 240 3.55 4.29 35.94
CA SER A 240 2.81 3.76 37.10
C SER A 240 3.36 2.44 37.61
N GLN A 241 3.84 1.56 36.72
CA GLN A 241 4.48 0.30 37.12
C GLN A 241 5.78 0.53 37.89
N LEU A 242 6.57 1.53 37.48
CA LEU A 242 7.80 1.90 38.18
C LEU A 242 7.50 2.47 39.57
N VAL A 243 6.52 3.37 39.66
CA VAL A 243 6.09 3.95 40.95
C VAL A 243 5.51 2.86 41.87
N ALA A 244 4.74 1.92 41.34
CA ALA A 244 4.21 0.79 42.11
C ALA A 244 5.33 -0.11 42.64
N ALA A 245 6.29 -0.49 41.79
CA ALA A 245 7.45 -1.29 42.21
C ALA A 245 8.28 -0.58 43.29
N LEU A 246 8.45 0.74 43.17
CA LEU A 246 9.16 1.55 44.16
C LEU A 246 8.41 1.64 45.48
N ASN A 247 7.08 1.82 45.46
CA ASN A 247 6.24 1.80 46.65
C ASN A 247 6.26 0.43 47.34
N ASP A 248 6.25 -0.66 46.57
CA ASP A 248 6.37 -2.02 47.10
C ASP A 248 7.72 -2.25 47.77
N PHE A 249 8.79 -1.75 47.16
CA PHE A 249 10.13 -1.79 47.75
C PHE A 249 10.18 -1.00 49.07
N MET A 250 9.67 0.24 49.11
CA MET A 250 9.63 1.04 50.33
C MET A 250 8.81 0.36 51.44
N ARG A 251 7.66 -0.26 51.11
CA ARG A 251 6.84 -1.02 52.07
C ARG A 251 7.58 -2.22 52.64
N ARG A 252 8.27 -2.99 51.79
CA ARG A 252 9.09 -4.14 52.23
C ARG A 252 10.23 -3.67 53.13
N LEU A 253 10.92 -2.60 52.76
CA LEU A 253 12.02 -2.04 53.55
C LEU A 253 11.52 -1.55 54.92
N ALA A 254 10.37 -0.88 54.97
CA ALA A 254 9.76 -0.43 56.22
C ALA A 254 9.41 -1.61 57.14
N SER A 255 8.87 -2.70 56.58
CA SER A 255 8.57 -3.92 57.33
C SER A 255 9.83 -4.55 57.92
N VAL A 256 10.90 -4.66 57.12
CA VAL A 256 12.20 -5.22 57.56
C VAL A 256 12.82 -4.35 58.66
N MET A 257 12.81 -3.03 58.52
CA MET A 257 13.33 -2.10 59.52
C MET A 257 12.58 -2.18 60.86
N ASN A 258 11.24 -2.31 60.80
CA ASN A 258 10.40 -2.45 61.99
C ASN A 258 10.63 -3.80 62.69
N ALA A 259 10.73 -4.90 61.94
CA ALA A 259 10.99 -6.23 62.50
C ALA A 259 12.37 -6.31 63.18
N LEU A 260 13.42 -5.78 62.54
CA LEU A 260 14.77 -5.71 63.13
C LEU A 260 14.79 -4.90 64.43
N SER A 261 14.11 -3.75 64.47
CA SER A 261 14.06 -2.90 65.66
C SER A 261 13.37 -3.60 66.84
N GLY A 262 12.29 -4.34 66.57
CA GLY A 262 11.58 -5.13 67.60
C GLY A 262 12.43 -6.27 68.17
N VAL A 263 13.08 -7.06 67.30
CA VAL A 263 13.91 -8.20 67.73
C VAL A 263 15.14 -7.73 68.53
N VAL A 264 15.79 -6.65 68.10
CA VAL A 264 16.96 -6.11 68.82
C VAL A 264 16.57 -5.61 70.22
N ALA A 265 15.40 -4.99 70.37
CA ALA A 265 14.91 -4.49 71.66
C ALA A 265 14.60 -5.63 72.64
N ASP A 266 13.88 -6.66 72.19
CA ASP A 266 13.50 -7.80 73.04
C ASP A 266 14.70 -8.69 73.40
N ALA A 267 15.59 -8.97 72.43
CA ALA A 267 16.79 -9.78 72.67
C ALA A 267 17.73 -9.10 73.68
N ALA A 268 17.90 -7.78 73.59
CA ALA A 268 18.72 -7.03 74.54
C ALA A 268 18.17 -7.13 75.97
N HIS A 269 16.84 -7.12 76.14
CA HIS A 269 16.24 -7.24 77.46
C HIS A 269 16.39 -8.65 78.06
N GLN A 270 16.15 -9.69 77.26
CA GLN A 270 16.19 -11.07 77.75
C GLN A 270 17.60 -11.57 78.06
N VAL A 271 18.63 -11.08 77.36
CA VAL A 271 20.04 -11.43 77.64
C VAL A 271 20.59 -10.72 78.90
N ARG A 272 20.10 -9.51 79.20
CA ARG A 272 20.59 -8.72 80.34
C ARG A 272 20.31 -9.36 81.70
N THR A 273 19.17 -10.02 81.85
CA THR A 273 18.72 -10.63 83.11
C THR A 273 19.58 -11.82 83.57
N PRO A 274 19.86 -12.85 82.74
CA PRO A 274 20.75 -13.94 83.15
C PRO A 274 22.20 -13.50 83.34
N LEU A 275 22.71 -12.55 82.52
CA LEU A 275 24.05 -11.99 82.71
C LEU A 275 24.19 -11.23 84.03
N ALA A 276 23.18 -10.47 84.44
CA ALA A 276 23.17 -9.79 85.73
C ALA A 276 23.21 -10.80 86.90
N SER A 277 22.44 -11.88 86.79
CA SER A 277 22.42 -12.97 87.78
C SER A 277 23.76 -13.72 87.85
N LEU A 278 24.35 -14.03 86.69
CA LEU A 278 25.71 -14.63 86.60
C LEU A 278 26.75 -13.74 87.27
N ARG A 279 26.71 -12.43 87.00
CA ARG A 279 27.64 -11.46 87.58
C ARG A 279 27.51 -11.41 89.10
N ALA A 280 26.29 -11.34 89.63
CA ALA A 280 26.04 -11.32 91.06
C ALA A 280 26.54 -12.61 91.76
N GLN A 281 26.33 -13.79 91.15
CA GLN A 281 26.82 -15.06 91.70
C GLN A 281 28.34 -15.16 91.65
N ALA A 282 28.98 -14.64 90.61
CA ALA A 282 30.43 -14.57 90.50
C ALA A 282 31.05 -13.61 91.52
N GLU A 283 30.45 -12.43 91.73
CA GLU A 283 30.86 -11.47 92.77
C GLU A 283 30.82 -12.11 94.16
N VAL A 284 29.74 -12.84 94.50
CA VAL A 284 29.63 -13.54 95.79
C VAL A 284 30.60 -14.73 95.91
N ALA A 285 30.93 -15.41 94.81
CA ALA A 285 31.89 -16.51 94.82
C ALA A 285 33.34 -16.03 95.04
N LEU A 286 33.69 -14.82 94.59
CA LEU A 286 35.03 -14.26 94.76
C LEU A 286 35.39 -13.99 96.23
N ASP A 287 34.40 -13.70 97.07
CA ASP A 287 34.58 -13.41 98.49
C ASP A 287 34.39 -14.63 99.41
N GLU A 288 34.01 -15.78 98.85
CA GLU A 288 33.72 -17.02 99.60
C GLU A 288 35.02 -17.76 99.97
N ARG A 289 35.21 -18.05 101.27
CA ARG A 289 36.45 -18.67 101.80
C ARG A 289 36.30 -20.16 102.09
N ASP A 290 35.07 -20.67 102.15
CA ASP A 290 34.79 -22.10 102.30
C ASP A 290 34.83 -22.79 100.93
N TYR A 291 35.69 -23.81 100.80
CA TYR A 291 35.86 -24.58 99.57
C TYR A 291 34.58 -25.30 99.14
N GLN A 292 33.79 -25.82 100.08
CA GLN A 292 32.59 -26.59 99.76
C GLN A 292 31.47 -25.67 99.28
N ALA A 293 31.26 -24.52 99.95
CA ALA A 293 30.36 -23.47 99.49
C ALA A 293 30.79 -22.84 98.16
N LEU A 294 32.11 -22.64 97.94
CA LEU A 294 32.66 -22.14 96.68
C LEU A 294 32.38 -23.12 95.54
N HIS A 295 32.58 -24.43 95.74
CA HIS A 295 32.31 -25.44 94.72
C HIS A 295 30.82 -25.46 94.33
N GLU A 296 29.91 -25.36 95.30
CA GLU A 296 28.47 -25.26 95.02
C GLU A 296 28.09 -23.98 94.26
N ARG A 297 28.72 -22.84 94.57
CA ARG A 297 28.52 -21.56 93.87
C ARG A 297 29.07 -21.60 92.44
N VAL A 298 30.27 -22.16 92.24
CA VAL A 298 30.85 -22.35 90.91
C VAL A 298 29.98 -23.29 90.08
N ALA A 299 29.44 -24.36 90.67
CA ALA A 299 28.47 -25.23 90.00
C ALA A 299 27.16 -24.48 89.63
N LYS A 300 26.70 -23.53 90.45
CA LYS A 300 25.57 -22.63 90.11
C LYS A 300 25.91 -21.67 88.98
N ILE A 301 27.10 -21.07 88.97
CA ILE A 301 27.58 -20.20 87.89
C ILE A 301 27.64 -21.00 86.57
N HIS A 302 28.22 -22.19 86.60
CA HIS A 302 28.28 -23.07 85.42
C HIS A 302 26.88 -23.39 84.89
N ARG A 303 25.94 -23.81 85.75
CA ARG A 303 24.55 -24.07 85.35
C ARG A 303 23.87 -22.83 84.76
N ASN A 304 24.05 -21.65 85.36
CA ASN A 304 23.49 -20.40 84.85
C ASN A 304 24.12 -19.98 83.52
N ALA A 305 25.40 -20.29 83.28
CA ALA A 305 26.10 -20.00 82.03
C ALA A 305 25.64 -20.93 80.90
N VAL A 306 25.47 -22.23 81.20
CA VAL A 306 24.85 -23.19 80.28
C VAL A 306 23.43 -22.73 79.93
N HIS A 307 22.63 -22.34 80.93
CA HIS A 307 21.27 -21.84 80.71
C HIS A 307 21.23 -20.55 79.87
N ALA A 308 22.16 -19.62 80.08
CA ALA A 308 22.29 -18.41 79.26
C ALA A 308 22.70 -18.73 77.81
N SER A 309 23.60 -19.69 77.62
CA SER A 309 24.03 -20.15 76.29
C SER A 309 22.90 -20.87 75.55
N GLU A 310 22.09 -21.66 76.26
CA GLU A 310 20.87 -22.28 75.73
C GLU A 310 19.83 -21.21 75.34
N LEU A 311 19.60 -20.20 76.19
CA LEU A 311 18.72 -19.06 75.90
C LEU A 311 19.16 -18.29 74.65
N VAL A 312 20.47 -18.03 74.48
CA VAL A 312 21.00 -17.36 73.28
C VAL A 312 20.81 -18.22 72.03
N SER A 313 21.08 -19.52 72.13
CA SER A 313 20.86 -20.47 71.02
C SER A 313 19.38 -20.54 70.65
N GLN A 314 18.49 -20.46 71.63
CA GLN A 314 17.03 -20.46 71.47
C GLN A 314 16.52 -19.15 70.84
N LEU A 315 17.01 -17.98 71.27
CA LEU A 315 16.67 -16.68 70.67
C LEU A 315 17.12 -16.61 69.20
N LEU A 316 18.30 -17.16 68.88
CA LEU A 316 18.79 -17.24 67.50
C LEU A 316 17.92 -18.18 66.65
N MET A 317 17.46 -19.30 67.22
CA MET A 317 16.57 -20.21 66.52
C MET A 317 15.16 -19.62 66.32
N GLU A 318 14.63 -18.88 67.30
CA GLU A 318 13.35 -18.16 67.21
C GLU A 318 13.39 -17.02 66.18
N ALA A 319 14.49 -16.25 66.13
CA ALA A 319 14.69 -15.22 65.11
C ALA A 319 14.80 -15.82 63.70
N THR A 320 15.46 -16.97 63.57
CA THR A 320 15.60 -17.69 62.28
C THR A 320 14.26 -18.28 61.81
N LEU A 321 13.48 -18.87 62.71
CA LEU A 321 12.17 -19.45 62.39
C LEU A 321 11.11 -18.38 62.07
N THR A 322 11.07 -17.28 62.83
CA THR A 322 10.16 -16.15 62.55
C THR A 322 10.44 -15.55 61.17
N HIS A 323 11.72 -15.33 60.84
CA HIS A 323 12.10 -14.79 59.54
C HIS A 323 11.73 -15.72 58.36
N ARG A 324 11.83 -17.04 58.54
CA ARG A 324 11.46 -18.02 57.51
C ARG A 324 9.95 -18.21 57.35
N LEU A 325 9.20 -18.19 58.44
CA LEU A 325 7.73 -18.24 58.39
C LEU A 325 7.15 -16.97 57.72
N GLU A 326 7.83 -15.83 57.82
CA GLU A 326 7.45 -14.59 57.13
C GLU A 326 7.91 -14.52 55.65
N SER A 327 9.01 -15.18 55.28
CA SER A 327 9.63 -15.05 53.94
C SER A 327 8.88 -15.75 52.80
N ARG A 328 7.77 -16.48 53.08
CA ARG A 328 6.88 -17.12 52.08
C ARG A 328 7.60 -18.01 51.04
N GLU A 329 8.69 -18.68 51.41
CA GLU A 329 9.24 -19.79 50.61
C GLU A 329 8.40 -21.04 50.84
N SER A 330 7.22 -21.08 50.22
CA SER A 330 6.30 -22.22 50.30
C SER A 330 6.52 -23.15 49.11
N ALA A 331 6.86 -24.41 49.39
CA ALA A 331 7.05 -25.44 48.38
C ALA A 331 5.94 -26.49 48.47
N LEU A 332 5.64 -27.13 47.34
CA LEU A 332 4.86 -28.36 47.31
C LEU A 332 5.76 -29.51 47.77
N ILE A 333 5.45 -30.07 48.93
CA ILE A 333 6.26 -31.11 49.56
C ILE A 333 5.45 -32.40 49.66
N PRO A 334 5.94 -33.52 49.11
CA PRO A 334 5.32 -34.83 49.32
C PRO A 334 5.29 -35.16 50.82
N ILE A 335 4.14 -35.64 51.30
CA ILE A 335 3.96 -35.93 52.74
C ILE A 335 4.93 -37.04 53.21
N ALA A 336 5.15 -38.05 52.37
CA ALA A 336 6.06 -39.15 52.67
C ALA A 336 7.48 -38.66 52.94
N ASP A 337 7.99 -37.73 52.13
CA ASP A 337 9.35 -37.19 52.25
C ASP A 337 9.61 -36.52 53.61
N ILE A 338 8.64 -35.76 54.14
CA ILE A 338 8.81 -35.04 55.40
C ILE A 338 8.88 -36.03 56.58
N VAL A 339 7.97 -37.00 56.60
CA VAL A 339 7.83 -37.95 57.70
C VAL A 339 9.02 -38.93 57.71
N GLU A 340 9.46 -39.39 56.54
CA GLU A 340 10.64 -40.28 56.42
C GLU A 340 11.97 -39.56 56.69
N ASP A 341 12.14 -38.31 56.24
CA ASP A 341 13.37 -37.54 56.48
C ASP A 341 13.64 -37.31 57.97
N VAL A 342 12.59 -37.14 58.77
CA VAL A 342 12.71 -36.88 60.21
C VAL A 342 13.19 -38.11 60.96
N ALA A 343 12.71 -39.30 60.59
CA ALA A 343 13.15 -40.56 61.21
C ALA A 343 14.63 -40.85 60.94
N ARG A 344 15.19 -40.42 59.81
CA ARG A 344 16.61 -40.60 59.45
C ARG A 344 17.59 -39.70 60.23
N ARG A 345 17.11 -38.75 61.02
CA ARG A 345 17.94 -37.70 61.66
C ARG A 345 18.25 -37.94 63.15
N PHE A 346 17.74 -39.00 63.74
CA PHE A 346 18.05 -39.41 65.12
C PHE A 346 19.23 -40.37 65.17
N ASP A 347 19.87 -40.51 66.32
CA ASP A 347 21.03 -41.39 66.49
C ASP A 347 20.66 -42.87 66.26
N PRO A 348 21.58 -43.76 65.83
CA PRO A 348 21.27 -45.15 65.49
C PRO A 348 20.54 -45.93 66.60
N ASP A 349 20.86 -45.63 67.87
CA ASP A 349 20.24 -46.24 69.04
C ASP A 349 18.80 -45.75 69.28
N GLU A 350 18.45 -44.55 68.81
CA GLU A 350 17.12 -43.95 68.92
C GLU A 350 16.23 -44.31 67.71
N VAL A 351 16.82 -44.48 66.52
CA VAL A 351 16.11 -44.87 65.29
C VAL A 351 15.49 -46.26 65.39
N GLY A 352 16.16 -47.20 66.06
CA GLY A 352 15.63 -48.56 66.26
C GLY A 352 14.32 -48.61 67.07
N ARG A 353 13.95 -47.51 67.73
CA ARG A 353 12.73 -47.38 68.56
C ARG A 353 11.61 -46.59 67.88
N LEU A 354 11.83 -46.11 66.66
CA LEU A 354 10.92 -45.21 65.98
C LEU A 354 10.28 -45.91 64.77
N THR A 355 8.96 -46.14 64.83
CA THR A 355 8.21 -46.79 63.74
C THR A 355 7.45 -45.73 62.95
N VAL A 356 7.64 -45.70 61.63
CA VAL A 356 6.96 -44.75 60.73
C VAL A 356 6.00 -45.48 59.82
N THR A 357 4.74 -45.03 59.77
CA THR A 357 3.70 -45.58 58.90
C THR A 357 3.01 -44.46 58.14
N VAL A 358 3.00 -44.53 56.80
CA VAL A 358 2.28 -43.58 55.93
C VAL A 358 1.22 -44.34 55.14
N ALA A 359 -0.04 -43.88 55.20
CA ALA A 359 -1.14 -44.51 54.49
C ALA A 359 -0.94 -44.43 52.95
N PRO A 360 -1.14 -45.53 52.18
CA PRO A 360 -0.94 -45.54 50.73
C PRO A 360 -1.80 -44.51 49.96
N THR A 361 -2.95 -44.14 50.54
CA THR A 361 -3.87 -43.13 50.00
C THR A 361 -3.29 -41.71 50.00
N LEU A 362 -2.18 -41.48 50.69
CA LEU A 362 -1.42 -40.23 50.68
C LEU A 362 -0.27 -40.25 49.65
N ALA A 363 -0.12 -41.32 48.86
CA ALA A 363 0.89 -41.39 47.81
C ALA A 363 0.57 -40.35 46.71
N GLY A 364 1.46 -39.36 46.55
CA GLY A 364 1.33 -38.29 45.55
C GLY A 364 0.55 -37.06 46.02
N THR A 365 0.10 -36.99 47.27
CA THR A 365 -0.47 -35.78 47.86
C THR A 365 0.64 -34.86 48.40
N HIS A 366 0.44 -33.56 48.24
CA HIS A 366 1.44 -32.54 48.57
C HIS A 366 0.90 -31.57 49.61
N LEU A 367 1.75 -31.23 50.58
CA LEU A 367 1.56 -30.09 51.46
C LEU A 367 2.18 -28.85 50.84
N MET A 368 1.60 -27.69 51.11
CA MET A 368 2.18 -26.40 50.75
C MET A 368 2.80 -25.80 52.02
N GLY A 369 4.14 -25.67 52.06
CA GLY A 369 4.81 -25.23 53.29
C GLY A 369 6.32 -25.07 53.19
N ASP A 370 6.94 -24.64 54.30
CA ASP A 370 8.40 -24.63 54.45
C ASP A 370 8.86 -26.01 54.91
N ARG A 371 9.70 -26.66 54.09
CA ARG A 371 10.17 -28.03 54.33
C ARG A 371 10.97 -28.14 55.63
N LEU A 372 11.84 -27.18 55.92
CA LEU A 372 12.67 -27.20 57.12
C LEU A 372 11.83 -26.94 58.37
N ALA A 373 10.87 -26.00 58.32
CA ALA A 373 9.99 -25.72 59.46
C ALA A 373 9.11 -26.93 59.84
N LEU A 374 8.53 -27.60 58.84
CA LEU A 374 7.73 -28.81 59.05
C LEU A 374 8.57 -29.98 59.59
N GLN A 375 9.79 -30.16 59.09
CA GLN A 375 10.73 -31.16 59.62
C GLN A 375 11.12 -30.87 61.07
N GLU A 376 11.36 -29.60 61.42
CA GLU A 376 11.76 -29.20 62.77
C GLU A 376 10.64 -29.39 63.79
N MET A 377 9.41 -29.10 63.39
CA MET A 377 8.21 -29.39 64.16
C MET A 377 8.11 -30.88 64.48
N LEU A 378 8.18 -31.75 63.47
CA LEU A 378 8.09 -33.20 63.67
C LEU A 378 9.26 -33.75 64.49
N ARG A 379 10.49 -33.24 64.29
CA ARG A 379 11.64 -33.61 65.13
C ARG A 379 11.40 -33.24 66.59
N ASN A 380 10.88 -32.05 66.88
CA ASN A 380 10.60 -31.64 68.26
C ASN A 380 9.51 -32.52 68.91
N LEU A 381 8.51 -32.94 68.16
CA LEU A 381 7.48 -33.87 68.66
C LEU A 381 8.05 -35.27 68.92
N ALA A 382 8.81 -35.82 67.97
CA ALA A 382 9.46 -37.12 68.09
C ALA A 382 10.52 -37.15 69.20
N GLY A 383 11.34 -36.11 69.31
CA GLY A 383 12.34 -35.97 70.37
C GLY A 383 11.72 -35.87 71.76
N ASN A 384 10.58 -35.18 71.90
CA ASN A 384 9.82 -35.19 73.16
C ASN A 384 9.30 -36.60 73.49
N ALA A 385 8.73 -37.30 72.52
CA ALA A 385 8.23 -38.66 72.70
C ALA A 385 9.34 -39.64 73.14
N LEU A 386 10.53 -39.57 72.53
CA LEU A 386 11.69 -40.39 72.90
C LEU A 386 12.24 -40.08 74.30
N LEU A 387 12.26 -38.80 74.69
CA LEU A 387 12.75 -38.35 75.99
C LEU A 387 11.87 -38.82 77.16
N TYR A 388 10.53 -38.76 77.01
CA TYR A 388 9.60 -39.08 78.09
C TYR A 388 9.18 -40.55 78.14
N ALA A 389 9.55 -41.35 77.14
CA ALA A 389 9.30 -42.79 77.09
C ALA A 389 10.56 -43.58 76.75
N PRO A 390 11.63 -43.56 77.59
CA PRO A 390 12.98 -44.03 77.25
C PRO A 390 13.10 -45.55 76.97
N ASP A 391 12.14 -46.37 77.42
CA ASP A 391 12.18 -47.84 77.22
C ASP A 391 11.11 -48.34 76.23
N SER A 392 10.38 -47.43 75.57
CA SER A 392 9.22 -47.75 74.74
C SER A 392 9.41 -47.32 73.28
N PRO A 393 8.74 -48.00 72.32
CA PRO A 393 8.72 -47.55 70.93
C PRO A 393 7.82 -46.32 70.77
N VAL A 394 8.23 -45.43 69.86
CA VAL A 394 7.50 -44.24 69.43
C VAL A 394 6.98 -44.47 68.01
N GLU A 395 5.70 -44.19 67.77
CA GLU A 395 5.06 -44.39 66.47
C GLU A 395 4.72 -43.04 65.83
N ILE A 396 5.11 -42.84 64.57
CA ILE A 396 4.67 -41.71 63.74
C ILE A 396 3.77 -42.25 62.62
N VAL A 397 2.50 -41.83 62.60
CA VAL A 397 1.49 -42.33 61.67
C VAL A 397 0.89 -41.17 60.87
N ALA A 398 0.85 -41.26 59.54
CA ALA A 398 0.21 -40.28 58.67
C ALA A 398 -0.97 -40.89 57.91
N GLU A 399 -2.16 -40.31 58.08
CA GLU A 399 -3.44 -40.79 57.51
C GLU A 399 -4.26 -39.64 56.90
N PRO A 400 -5.09 -39.89 55.87
CA PRO A 400 -5.98 -38.87 55.32
C PRO A 400 -7.07 -38.47 56.32
N ALA A 401 -7.38 -37.18 56.39
CA ALA A 401 -8.44 -36.60 57.20
C ALA A 401 -9.55 -35.96 56.34
N PRO A 402 -10.79 -35.89 56.83
CA PRO A 402 -11.89 -35.24 56.11
C PRO A 402 -11.59 -33.79 55.74
N GLY A 403 -12.06 -33.35 54.57
CA GLY A 403 -11.93 -31.95 54.12
C GLY A 403 -10.58 -31.59 53.51
N GLU A 404 -10.01 -32.48 52.69
CA GLU A 404 -8.71 -32.30 52.01
C GLU A 404 -7.57 -32.01 53.01
N ARG A 405 -7.53 -32.76 54.12
CA ARG A 405 -6.50 -32.64 55.16
C ARG A 405 -5.74 -33.95 55.33
N VAL A 406 -4.55 -33.87 55.93
CA VAL A 406 -3.78 -35.01 56.44
C VAL A 406 -3.68 -34.91 57.95
N LEU A 407 -3.85 -36.04 58.64
CA LEU A 407 -3.63 -36.19 60.08
C LEU A 407 -2.31 -36.94 60.30
N ILE A 408 -1.36 -36.30 60.99
CA ILE A 408 -0.10 -36.89 61.43
C ILE A 408 -0.17 -37.07 62.95
N MET A 409 0.09 -38.28 63.44
CA MET A 409 0.02 -38.66 64.84
C MET A 409 1.38 -39.11 65.33
N VAL A 410 1.86 -38.58 66.46
CA VAL A 410 3.05 -39.04 67.17
C VAL A 410 2.61 -39.65 68.50
N ARG A 411 2.88 -40.95 68.70
CA ARG A 411 2.42 -41.73 69.85
C ARG A 411 3.61 -42.23 70.65
N ASP A 412 3.54 -42.06 71.97
CA ASP A 412 4.45 -42.70 72.92
C ASP A 412 3.71 -43.59 73.92
N HIS A 413 4.47 -44.26 74.80
CA HIS A 413 3.97 -45.04 75.92
C HIS A 413 4.51 -44.48 77.26
N GLY A 414 4.72 -43.17 77.34
CA GLY A 414 5.18 -42.48 78.53
C GLY A 414 4.07 -42.31 79.58
N PRO A 415 4.30 -41.51 80.64
CA PRO A 415 3.32 -41.31 81.71
C PRO A 415 2.06 -40.51 81.29
N GLY A 416 2.00 -40.00 80.06
CA GLY A 416 0.92 -39.13 79.58
C GLY A 416 0.96 -37.72 80.21
N ILE A 417 -0.02 -36.88 79.83
CA ILE A 417 -0.17 -35.52 80.38
C ILE A 417 -1.59 -35.39 80.93
N PRO A 418 -1.79 -35.00 82.20
CA PRO A 418 -3.13 -34.79 82.75
C PRO A 418 -3.92 -33.76 81.93
N ASP A 419 -5.22 -33.96 81.75
CA ASP A 419 -6.10 -33.05 80.99
C ASP A 419 -6.00 -31.58 81.44
N THR A 420 -5.81 -31.35 82.73
CA THR A 420 -5.65 -30.01 83.32
C THR A 420 -4.35 -29.32 82.90
N GLU A 421 -3.35 -30.07 82.45
CA GLU A 421 -2.02 -29.57 82.08
C GLU A 421 -1.80 -29.51 80.56
N LYS A 422 -2.64 -30.16 79.74
CA LYS A 422 -2.49 -30.21 78.27
C LYS A 422 -2.46 -28.84 77.59
N GLU A 423 -3.35 -27.92 77.98
CA GLU A 423 -3.34 -26.56 77.40
C GLU A 423 -2.18 -25.72 77.95
N ILE A 424 -1.71 -26.04 79.17
CA ILE A 424 -0.63 -25.33 79.84
C ILE A 424 0.71 -25.65 79.17
N VAL A 425 0.99 -26.93 78.87
CA VAL A 425 2.24 -27.35 78.21
C VAL A 425 2.35 -26.90 76.75
N LEU A 426 1.24 -26.44 76.15
CA LEU A 426 1.21 -25.79 74.83
C LEU A 426 1.55 -24.29 74.91
N GLN A 427 1.69 -23.73 76.11
CA GLN A 427 2.16 -22.35 76.33
C GLN A 427 3.68 -22.32 76.51
N ARG A 428 4.30 -21.22 76.06
CA ARG A 428 5.76 -21.05 76.09
C ARG A 428 6.30 -21.15 77.51
N PHE A 429 7.41 -21.88 77.69
CA PHE A 429 8.17 -22.04 78.94
C PHE A 429 7.41 -22.73 80.09
N GLN A 430 6.25 -23.33 79.82
CA GLN A 430 5.47 -24.03 80.82
C GLN A 430 5.74 -25.54 80.79
N ARG A 431 5.89 -26.16 81.97
CA ARG A 431 6.15 -27.60 82.12
C ARG A 431 5.10 -28.23 83.04
N GLY A 432 4.65 -29.43 82.70
CA GLY A 432 3.75 -30.22 83.54
C GLY A 432 4.44 -30.75 84.79
N LYS A 433 3.67 -31.03 85.86
CA LYS A 433 4.20 -31.46 87.16
C LYS A 433 4.81 -32.88 87.11
N THR A 434 4.38 -33.70 86.15
CA THR A 434 4.82 -35.07 85.94
C THR A 434 6.25 -35.20 85.39
N GLY A 435 6.89 -34.10 84.98
CA GLY A 435 8.23 -34.07 84.35
C GLY A 435 9.33 -33.41 85.18
N ALA A 436 9.16 -33.25 86.49
CA ALA A 436 10.04 -32.42 87.35
C ALA A 436 11.51 -32.90 87.48
N GLY A 437 11.87 -34.08 86.97
CA GLY A 437 13.23 -34.65 87.02
C GLY A 437 14.00 -34.68 85.69
N THR A 438 13.37 -34.35 84.56
CA THR A 438 14.00 -34.47 83.22
C THR A 438 14.52 -33.09 82.77
N VAL A 439 15.73 -33.03 82.19
CA VAL A 439 16.29 -31.75 81.68
C VAL A 439 15.64 -31.42 80.32
N GLY A 440 14.87 -30.33 80.24
CA GLY A 440 14.18 -29.91 79.01
C GLY A 440 13.62 -28.47 79.07
N SER A 441 13.54 -27.79 77.93
CA SER A 441 13.31 -26.33 77.81
C SER A 441 11.84 -25.86 77.84
N GLY A 442 10.86 -26.76 77.73
CA GLY A 442 9.44 -26.40 77.71
C GLY A 442 8.98 -25.62 76.46
N LEU A 443 9.80 -25.59 75.40
CA LEU A 443 9.50 -24.84 74.16
C LEU A 443 9.12 -25.72 72.97
N GLY A 444 9.41 -27.02 73.00
CA GLY A 444 9.19 -27.92 71.84
C GLY A 444 7.73 -27.99 71.38
N LEU A 445 6.79 -28.18 72.32
CA LEU A 445 5.35 -28.27 72.02
C LEU A 445 4.74 -26.92 71.58
N PRO A 446 5.04 -25.77 72.23
CA PRO A 446 4.63 -24.45 71.75
C PRO A 446 5.13 -24.11 70.34
N ILE A 447 6.38 -24.45 70.02
CA ILE A 447 6.96 -24.23 68.68
C ILE A 447 6.23 -25.10 67.65
N ALA A 448 6.01 -26.38 67.95
CA ALA A 448 5.25 -27.27 67.07
C ALA A 448 3.83 -26.75 66.80
N ARG A 449 3.12 -26.24 67.82
CA ARG A 449 1.80 -25.62 67.67
C ARG A 449 1.85 -24.39 66.77
N THR A 450 2.87 -23.54 66.92
CA THR A 450 3.06 -22.33 66.12
C THR A 450 3.29 -22.67 64.65
N VAL A 451 4.15 -23.66 64.36
CA VAL A 451 4.40 -24.13 62.99
C VAL A 451 3.15 -24.75 62.37
N ALA A 452 2.40 -25.56 63.12
CA ALA A 452 1.14 -26.15 62.65
C ALA A 452 0.11 -25.09 62.25
N LEU A 453 -0.09 -24.08 63.11
CA LEU A 453 -1.01 -22.96 62.84
C LEU A 453 -0.54 -22.12 61.64
N ALA A 454 0.76 -21.84 61.52
CA ALA A 454 1.32 -21.11 60.39
C ALA A 454 1.10 -21.81 59.04
N HIS A 455 0.96 -23.14 59.03
CA HIS A 455 0.67 -23.95 57.86
C HIS A 455 -0.84 -24.24 57.68
N GLY A 456 -1.72 -23.50 58.36
CA GLY A 456 -3.18 -23.64 58.24
C GLY A 456 -3.77 -24.88 58.94
N GLY A 457 -2.96 -25.50 59.80
CA GLY A 457 -3.30 -26.70 60.56
C GLY A 457 -3.62 -26.48 62.03
N SER A 458 -3.78 -27.58 62.75
CA SER A 458 -4.02 -27.60 64.20
C SER A 458 -3.17 -28.67 64.88
N LEU A 459 -2.85 -28.45 66.16
CA LEU A 459 -2.13 -29.43 67.00
C LEU A 459 -2.94 -29.66 68.28
N SER A 460 -3.17 -30.93 68.62
CA SER A 460 -3.92 -31.34 69.82
C SER A 460 -3.27 -32.51 70.54
N LEU A 461 -3.45 -32.58 71.86
CA LEU A 461 -2.88 -33.61 72.75
C LEU A 461 -4.00 -34.53 73.24
N HIS A 462 -3.85 -35.84 73.03
CA HIS A 462 -4.83 -36.85 73.40
C HIS A 462 -4.18 -37.92 74.29
N ASP A 463 -4.96 -38.50 75.20
CA ASP A 463 -4.49 -39.66 75.95
C ASP A 463 -4.60 -40.92 75.09
N ARG A 464 -3.57 -41.74 75.15
CA ARG A 464 -3.56 -42.98 74.38
C ARG A 464 -4.29 -44.11 75.14
N PRO A 465 -5.18 -44.86 74.48
CA PRO A 465 -5.75 -46.09 75.06
C PRO A 465 -4.62 -47.10 75.34
N GLY A 466 -4.38 -47.43 76.62
CA GLY A 466 -3.27 -48.29 77.05
C GLY A 466 -2.10 -47.57 77.73
N GLY A 467 -2.15 -46.24 77.87
CA GLY A 467 -1.11 -45.42 78.50
C GLY A 467 -0.21 -44.73 77.48
N GLY A 468 0.25 -43.51 77.78
CA GLY A 468 1.05 -42.65 76.89
C GLY A 468 0.32 -41.42 76.36
N LEU A 469 1.06 -40.60 75.60
CA LEU A 469 0.56 -39.40 74.93
C LEU A 469 0.44 -39.61 73.41
N GLU A 470 -0.63 -39.10 72.82
CA GLU A 470 -0.82 -39.00 71.37
C GLU A 470 -0.91 -37.53 70.96
N VAL A 471 0.07 -37.06 70.18
CA VAL A 471 0.06 -35.72 69.59
C VAL A 471 -0.51 -35.80 68.18
N ARG A 472 -1.65 -35.14 67.92
CA ARG A 472 -2.32 -35.09 66.62
C ARG A 472 -2.09 -33.75 65.92
N LEU A 473 -1.65 -33.81 64.67
CA LEU A 473 -1.37 -32.68 63.79
C LEU A 473 -2.23 -32.78 62.52
N GLU A 474 -3.12 -31.82 62.28
CA GLU A 474 -3.96 -31.78 61.07
C GLU A 474 -3.50 -30.67 60.11
N LEU A 475 -3.18 -30.97 58.85
CA LEU A 475 -2.68 -30.01 57.85
C LEU A 475 -3.48 -30.08 56.52
N PRO A 476 -3.70 -28.95 55.79
CA PRO A 476 -4.44 -28.92 54.52
C PRO A 476 -3.60 -29.35 53.30
N LEU A 477 -4.24 -30.03 52.33
CA LEU A 477 -3.70 -30.43 51.03
C LEU A 477 -3.88 -29.32 49.96
N ALA A 478 -3.04 -29.28 48.93
CA ALA A 478 -3.07 -28.22 47.90
C ALA A 478 -4.10 -28.48 46.74
N PRO A 479 -4.90 -27.46 46.32
CA PRO A 479 -5.97 -27.59 45.30
C PRO A 479 -5.52 -27.47 43.82
N VAL A 480 -6.24 -28.12 42.88
CA VAL A 480 -5.99 -28.16 41.42
C VAL A 480 -7.04 -27.33 40.64
N GLN A 481 -6.66 -26.40 39.74
CA GLN A 481 -7.61 -25.58 38.93
C GLN A 481 -7.27 -25.50 37.42
N ALA A 482 -8.32 -25.54 36.57
CA ALA A 482 -8.30 -25.35 35.10
C ALA A 482 -9.27 -24.21 34.67
N ARG A 483 -8.99 -23.50 33.55
CA ARG A 483 -9.79 -22.37 32.99
C ARG A 483 -10.24 -22.62 31.53
N GLY A 484 -11.45 -22.17 31.16
CA GLY A 484 -12.06 -22.26 29.81
C GLY A 484 -12.65 -20.93 29.28
N ARG A 485 -12.87 -20.87 27.94
CA ARG A 485 -13.03 -19.71 27.02
C ARG A 485 -14.49 -19.27 26.68
N ALA A 486 -14.58 -18.12 26.00
CA ALA A 486 -15.75 -17.34 25.50
C ALA A 486 -16.45 -17.83 24.19
N VAL A 487 -17.65 -17.28 23.88
CA VAL A 487 -18.52 -17.62 22.71
C VAL A 487 -19.32 -16.40 22.14
N LEU A 488 -19.21 -16.20 20.80
CA LEU A 488 -20.15 -15.81 19.68
C LEU A 488 -21.25 -14.71 19.73
N ARG A 489 -21.46 -14.00 18.58
CA ARG A 489 -22.79 -13.74 17.95
C ARG A 489 -22.78 -13.23 16.47
N ARG A 490 -23.91 -13.44 15.76
CA ARG A 490 -24.20 -13.45 14.29
C ARG A 490 -25.18 -12.35 13.81
N GLY A 491 -25.32 -12.17 12.48
CA GLY A 491 -26.58 -11.95 11.70
C GLY A 491 -26.78 -10.54 11.09
N MET A 492 -26.96 -10.26 9.78
CA MET A 492 -27.89 -10.64 8.67
C MET A 492 -29.22 -9.88 8.56
N ALA A 493 -29.57 -9.40 7.34
CA ALA A 493 -30.88 -9.04 6.71
C ALA A 493 -30.80 -7.69 5.96
N ALA A 494 -31.45 -7.37 4.83
CA ALA A 494 -32.39 -8.02 3.91
C ALA A 494 -32.51 -7.13 2.64
N LEU A 495 -32.89 -7.68 1.49
CA LEU A 495 -33.44 -6.88 0.37
C LEU A 495 -34.38 -7.74 -0.49
N ALA A 496 -35.65 -7.37 -0.49
CA ALA A 496 -36.64 -7.77 -1.48
C ALA A 496 -37.61 -6.59 -1.60
N LEU A 497 -37.74 -6.03 -2.81
CA LEU A 497 -39.01 -5.65 -3.40
C LEU A 497 -38.76 -5.16 -4.83
N ALA A 498 -38.97 -6.07 -5.77
CA ALA A 498 -39.23 -5.75 -7.17
C ALA A 498 -40.75 -5.71 -7.36
N LEU A 499 -41.24 -4.74 -8.14
CA LEU A 499 -42.26 -4.87 -9.19
C LEU A 499 -42.84 -3.48 -9.48
N GLY A 500 -42.87 -3.09 -10.76
CA GLY A 500 -43.56 -1.87 -11.13
C GLY A 500 -43.49 -1.47 -12.60
N VAL A 501 -44.35 -2.11 -13.40
CA VAL A 501 -45.10 -1.51 -14.52
C VAL A 501 -44.41 -1.43 -15.89
N ALA A 502 -45.00 -2.20 -16.81
CA ALA A 502 -44.95 -2.04 -18.26
C ALA A 502 -46.23 -1.34 -18.76
N ILE A 503 -46.12 -0.61 -19.89
CA ILE A 503 -46.98 -0.57 -21.10
C ILE A 503 -46.99 0.85 -21.72
N GLY A 504 -46.74 0.89 -23.04
CA GLY A 504 -46.81 2.07 -23.92
C GLY A 504 -45.45 2.30 -24.59
N SER A 505 -45.27 2.36 -25.90
CA SER A 505 -46.16 2.73 -27.00
C SER A 505 -45.46 2.40 -28.32
N SER A 506 -46.18 1.81 -29.27
CA SER A 506 -45.80 1.72 -30.69
C SER A 506 -46.45 2.86 -31.46
N TRP A 507 -45.68 3.57 -32.31
CA TRP A 507 -46.05 4.18 -33.61
C TRP A 507 -44.81 4.92 -34.14
N ASN A 508 -44.31 4.54 -35.33
CA ASN A 508 -43.91 5.41 -36.47
C ASN A 508 -42.79 4.76 -37.31
N ASP A 509 -43.18 4.02 -38.36
CA ASP A 509 -42.27 3.50 -39.38
C ASP A 509 -42.14 4.52 -40.52
N MET A 510 -40.90 4.89 -40.87
CA MET A 510 -40.56 5.40 -42.20
C MET A 510 -39.13 4.98 -42.58
N ALA A 511 -39.06 3.91 -43.37
CA ALA A 511 -38.02 3.53 -44.35
C ALA A 511 -36.55 3.93 -44.05
N GLN A 512 -35.84 3.04 -43.35
CA GLN A 512 -34.38 2.95 -43.32
C GLN A 512 -33.95 1.50 -43.65
N ALA A 513 -32.73 1.30 -44.16
CA ALA A 513 -32.19 -0.04 -44.37
C ALA A 513 -32.25 -0.83 -43.06
N ALA A 514 -32.98 -1.94 -43.03
CA ALA A 514 -33.30 -2.65 -41.82
C ALA A 514 -32.03 -3.15 -41.10
N ALA A 515 -31.85 -2.76 -39.85
CA ALA A 515 -30.74 -3.21 -39.01
C ALA A 515 -30.65 -4.76 -39.02
N LYS A 516 -29.45 -5.30 -39.25
CA LYS A 516 -29.20 -6.75 -39.23
C LYS A 516 -28.86 -7.18 -37.80
N LEU A 517 -29.65 -8.13 -37.27
CA LEU A 517 -29.41 -8.73 -35.96
C LEU A 517 -28.56 -10.00 -36.10
N TYR A 518 -27.49 -10.06 -35.32
CA TYR A 518 -26.60 -11.19 -35.13
C TYR A 518 -26.88 -11.78 -33.74
N PRO A 519 -27.69 -12.85 -33.64
CA PRO A 519 -28.06 -13.42 -32.35
C PRO A 519 -26.84 -13.98 -31.62
N ALA A 520 -26.84 -13.86 -30.30
CA ALA A 520 -25.83 -14.43 -29.42
C ALA A 520 -25.84 -15.98 -29.55
N PRO A 521 -24.68 -16.63 -29.63
CA PRO A 521 -24.59 -18.10 -29.53
C PRO A 521 -25.23 -18.65 -28.24
N VAL A 522 -25.17 -17.91 -27.14
CA VAL A 522 -25.85 -18.21 -25.86
C VAL A 522 -27.05 -17.27 -25.69
N PRO A 523 -28.29 -17.80 -25.61
CA PRO A 523 -29.49 -16.96 -25.50
C PRO A 523 -29.58 -16.15 -24.21
N GLY A 524 -30.29 -15.03 -24.27
CA GLY A 524 -30.74 -14.26 -23.09
C GLY A 524 -29.77 -13.19 -22.57
N GLY A 525 -28.62 -13.00 -23.21
CA GLY A 525 -27.72 -11.90 -22.86
C GLY A 525 -28.04 -10.58 -23.59
N PRO A 526 -27.30 -9.52 -23.27
CA PRO A 526 -27.59 -8.17 -23.74
C PRO A 526 -27.33 -7.96 -25.24
N THR A 527 -27.88 -6.89 -25.81
CA THR A 527 -27.65 -6.50 -27.22
C THR A 527 -26.73 -5.29 -27.34
N LEU A 528 -25.61 -5.43 -28.06
CA LEU A 528 -24.74 -4.34 -28.51
C LEU A 528 -25.30 -3.75 -29.81
N SER A 529 -25.75 -2.50 -29.78
CA SER A 529 -26.23 -1.79 -30.98
C SER A 529 -25.14 -0.92 -31.60
N ILE A 530 -24.78 -1.19 -32.84
CA ILE A 530 -23.74 -0.48 -33.60
C ILE A 530 -24.37 0.20 -34.81
N LEU A 531 -24.16 1.52 -34.92
CA LEU A 531 -24.49 2.30 -36.12
C LEU A 531 -23.20 2.61 -36.87
N GLY A 532 -23.08 2.11 -38.10
CA GLY A 532 -21.81 2.11 -38.82
C GLY A 532 -21.90 2.50 -40.30
N THR A 533 -20.75 2.83 -40.87
CA THR A 533 -20.57 3.17 -42.30
C THR A 533 -19.72 2.16 -43.06
N THR A 534 -19.45 1.01 -42.42
CA THR A 534 -18.71 -0.09 -43.02
C THR A 534 -19.68 -1.06 -43.66
N ASP A 535 -19.41 -1.53 -44.86
CA ASP A 535 -20.33 -2.44 -45.53
C ASP A 535 -20.53 -3.69 -44.68
N THR A 536 -21.79 -4.09 -44.54
CA THR A 536 -22.22 -5.21 -43.68
C THR A 536 -21.39 -6.47 -43.90
N PRO A 537 -21.07 -6.92 -45.13
CA PRO A 537 -20.26 -8.13 -45.34
C PRO A 537 -18.83 -8.05 -44.78
N GLN A 538 -18.22 -6.87 -44.75
CA GLN A 538 -16.88 -6.68 -44.20
C GLN A 538 -16.93 -6.59 -42.68
N PHE A 539 -17.90 -5.86 -42.14
CA PHE A 539 -18.04 -5.64 -40.70
C PHE A 539 -18.54 -6.89 -39.96
N GLU A 540 -19.34 -7.74 -40.63
CA GLU A 540 -19.80 -9.03 -40.12
C GLU A 540 -18.66 -9.95 -39.64
N LEU A 541 -17.49 -9.89 -40.28
CA LEU A 541 -16.32 -10.66 -39.86
C LEU A 541 -15.81 -10.26 -38.47
N LEU A 542 -15.87 -8.97 -38.13
CA LEU A 542 -15.51 -8.49 -36.79
C LEU A 542 -16.57 -8.89 -35.76
N ILE A 543 -17.84 -8.87 -36.16
CA ILE A 543 -18.97 -9.25 -35.29
C ILE A 543 -18.89 -10.72 -34.90
N HIS A 544 -18.72 -11.63 -35.87
CA HIS A 544 -18.64 -13.07 -35.60
C HIS A 544 -17.46 -13.41 -34.68
N ASP A 545 -16.28 -12.84 -34.93
CA ASP A 545 -15.11 -13.11 -34.09
C ASP A 545 -15.24 -12.47 -32.68
N PHE A 546 -15.95 -11.34 -32.54
CA PHE A 546 -16.32 -10.80 -31.24
C PHE A 546 -17.26 -11.75 -30.47
N GLN A 547 -18.23 -12.36 -31.14
CA GLN A 547 -19.17 -13.31 -30.51
C GLN A 547 -18.50 -14.63 -30.10
N GLU A 548 -17.32 -14.98 -30.64
CA GLU A 548 -16.50 -16.07 -30.11
C GLU A 548 -15.93 -15.75 -28.72
N LEU A 549 -15.61 -14.47 -28.44
CA LEU A 549 -15.16 -14.00 -27.13
C LEU A 549 -16.32 -13.71 -26.18
N ARG A 550 -17.44 -13.22 -26.72
CA ARG A 550 -18.65 -12.83 -26.00
C ARG A 550 -19.86 -13.58 -26.55
N PRO A 551 -19.94 -14.91 -26.30
CA PRO A 551 -21.03 -15.73 -26.83
C PRO A 551 -22.38 -15.38 -26.21
N ASP A 552 -22.41 -14.57 -25.14
CA ASP A 552 -23.60 -14.04 -24.47
C ASP A 552 -24.18 -12.79 -25.14
N VAL A 553 -23.48 -12.13 -26.07
CA VAL A 553 -23.88 -10.82 -26.59
C VAL A 553 -24.53 -10.92 -27.97
N ASN A 554 -25.74 -10.37 -28.10
CA ASN A 554 -26.36 -10.13 -29.40
C ASN A 554 -25.71 -8.88 -30.02
N VAL A 555 -25.47 -8.86 -31.33
CA VAL A 555 -24.97 -7.65 -32.00
C VAL A 555 -26.00 -7.21 -33.02
N ARG A 556 -26.38 -5.94 -32.99
CA ARG A 556 -27.27 -5.35 -33.99
C ARG A 556 -26.49 -4.30 -34.77
N TYR A 557 -26.31 -4.52 -36.06
CA TYR A 557 -25.58 -3.61 -36.93
C TYR A 557 -26.53 -2.92 -37.91
N GLU A 558 -26.51 -1.59 -37.90
CA GLU A 558 -27.21 -0.76 -38.87
C GLU A 558 -26.18 -0.04 -39.74
N GLU A 559 -26.21 -0.31 -41.04
CA GLU A 559 -25.36 0.33 -42.02
C GLU A 559 -26.03 1.62 -42.54
N THR A 560 -25.27 2.72 -42.57
CA THR A 560 -25.74 4.01 -43.07
C THR A 560 -24.58 4.82 -43.66
N ASP A 561 -24.88 5.91 -44.35
CA ASP A 561 -23.87 6.82 -44.87
C ASP A 561 -23.30 7.75 -43.78
N THR A 562 -22.07 8.22 -44.02
CA THR A 562 -21.32 9.06 -43.07
C THR A 562 -22.05 10.33 -42.62
N LEU A 563 -22.68 11.07 -43.55
CA LEU A 563 -23.37 12.31 -43.24
C LEU A 563 -24.73 12.08 -42.54
N PRO A 564 -25.59 11.16 -43.01
CA PRO A 564 -26.79 10.75 -42.27
C PRO A 564 -26.50 10.23 -40.87
N LEU A 565 -25.46 9.42 -40.65
CA LEU A 565 -25.04 8.97 -39.31
C LEU A 565 -24.86 10.17 -38.38
N TYR A 566 -24.06 11.15 -38.81
CA TYR A 566 -23.78 12.35 -38.03
C TYR A 566 -25.04 13.20 -37.78
N GLN A 567 -25.85 13.44 -38.81
CA GLN A 567 -27.09 14.23 -38.69
C GLN A 567 -28.11 13.58 -37.75
N ARG A 568 -28.38 12.28 -37.92
CA ARG A 568 -29.30 11.52 -37.05
C ARG A 568 -28.84 11.51 -35.60
N THR A 569 -27.52 11.43 -35.39
CA THR A 569 -26.90 11.49 -34.06
C THR A 569 -27.15 12.86 -33.40
N LEU A 570 -26.92 13.98 -34.11
CA LEU A 570 -27.14 15.32 -33.59
C LEU A 570 -28.60 15.64 -33.32
N GLU A 571 -29.47 15.27 -34.25
CA GLU A 571 -30.91 15.55 -34.17
C GLU A 571 -31.63 14.64 -33.16
N LYS A 572 -30.89 13.70 -32.53
CA LYS A 572 -31.43 12.63 -31.68
C LYS A 572 -32.56 11.85 -32.38
N ARG A 573 -32.52 11.77 -33.72
CA ARG A 573 -33.43 10.99 -34.56
C ARG A 573 -32.89 9.57 -34.78
N LEU A 574 -32.32 9.02 -33.72
CA LEU A 574 -31.95 7.61 -33.70
C LEU A 574 -33.21 6.86 -33.30
N ASP A 575 -33.77 6.09 -34.23
CA ASP A 575 -34.96 5.27 -33.97
C ASP A 575 -34.67 4.14 -32.96
N VAL A 576 -33.42 4.05 -32.50
CA VAL A 576 -32.94 3.01 -31.61
C VAL A 576 -31.79 3.47 -30.74
N ASP A 577 -31.64 2.78 -29.61
CA ASP A 577 -30.50 2.92 -28.71
C ASP A 577 -29.23 2.46 -29.39
N VAL A 578 -28.24 3.36 -29.49
CA VAL A 578 -26.94 3.10 -30.13
C VAL A 578 -25.85 3.13 -29.07
N ASP A 579 -25.06 2.06 -28.99
CA ASP A 579 -23.98 1.90 -28.02
C ASP A 579 -22.60 2.18 -28.60
N LEU A 580 -22.47 2.13 -29.93
CA LEU A 580 -21.23 2.36 -30.66
C LEU A 580 -21.48 2.99 -32.03
N LEU A 581 -20.77 4.07 -32.34
CA LEU A 581 -20.71 4.67 -33.68
C LEU A 581 -19.42 4.25 -34.38
N VAL A 582 -19.53 3.85 -35.65
CA VAL A 582 -18.37 3.48 -36.49
C VAL A 582 -18.39 4.26 -37.80
N SER A 583 -17.44 5.16 -37.99
CA SER A 583 -17.45 6.04 -39.17
C SER A 583 -16.11 6.16 -39.88
N SER A 584 -16.15 6.22 -41.21
CA SER A 584 -15.03 6.64 -42.05
C SER A 584 -14.88 8.17 -42.15
N ALA A 585 -15.89 8.96 -41.78
CA ALA A 585 -15.79 10.42 -41.69
C ALA A 585 -15.27 10.84 -40.30
N ALA A 586 -13.95 10.70 -40.11
CA ALA A 586 -13.30 10.92 -38.83
C ALA A 586 -13.46 12.36 -38.30
N ASP A 587 -13.54 13.36 -39.19
CA ASP A 587 -13.80 14.76 -38.85
C ASP A 587 -15.16 14.96 -38.18
N LEU A 588 -16.21 14.33 -38.71
CA LEU A 588 -17.55 14.38 -38.12
C LEU A 588 -17.62 13.70 -36.76
N GLN A 589 -16.87 12.61 -36.55
CA GLN A 589 -16.81 11.95 -35.24
C GLN A 589 -16.00 12.76 -34.21
N VAL A 590 -14.88 13.37 -34.64
CA VAL A 590 -14.15 14.34 -33.82
C VAL A 590 -15.06 15.52 -33.45
N LYS A 591 -15.91 15.98 -34.37
CA LYS A 591 -16.92 17.01 -34.07
C LYS A 591 -17.93 16.55 -33.01
N LEU A 592 -18.47 15.34 -33.11
CA LEU A 592 -19.37 14.79 -32.09
C LEU A 592 -18.70 14.72 -30.71
N ALA A 593 -17.48 14.19 -30.62
CA ALA A 593 -16.73 14.16 -29.36
C ALA A 593 -16.45 15.57 -28.82
N ASN A 594 -16.02 16.49 -29.69
CA ASN A 594 -15.76 17.89 -29.32
C ASN A 594 -17.01 18.59 -28.76
N ASP A 595 -18.16 18.33 -29.36
CA ASP A 595 -19.45 18.91 -28.95
C ASP A 595 -20.03 18.20 -27.70
N GLY A 596 -19.29 17.25 -27.12
CA GLY A 596 -19.61 16.61 -25.84
C GLY A 596 -20.47 15.36 -25.95
N HIS A 597 -20.62 14.80 -27.15
CA HIS A 597 -21.48 13.64 -27.40
C HIS A 597 -20.81 12.28 -27.17
N ALA A 598 -19.51 12.24 -26.83
CA ALA A 598 -18.76 11.00 -26.59
C ALA A 598 -18.51 10.70 -25.10
N LEU A 599 -18.38 9.43 -24.76
CA LEU A 599 -17.81 8.94 -23.51
C LEU A 599 -16.34 8.60 -23.70
N ALA A 600 -15.53 9.02 -22.73
CA ALA A 600 -14.16 8.55 -22.64
C ALA A 600 -14.11 7.07 -22.22
N HIS A 601 -13.13 6.33 -22.77
CA HIS A 601 -12.79 4.96 -22.44
C HIS A 601 -11.28 4.80 -22.31
N ALA A 602 -10.82 4.50 -21.09
CA ALA A 602 -9.40 4.28 -20.81
C ALA A 602 -9.00 2.83 -21.20
N SER A 603 -9.03 2.53 -22.51
CA SER A 603 -8.62 1.20 -23.00
C SER A 603 -7.15 0.92 -22.65
N PRO A 604 -6.84 -0.28 -22.11
CA PRO A 604 -5.45 -0.66 -21.82
C PRO A 604 -4.59 -0.82 -23.08
N LEU A 605 -5.21 -0.87 -24.26
CA LEU A 605 -4.56 -1.07 -25.56
C LEU A 605 -4.26 0.25 -26.29
N LEU A 606 -4.59 1.41 -25.70
CA LEU A 606 -4.33 2.72 -26.29
C LEU A 606 -2.85 2.97 -26.61
N SER A 607 -1.93 2.43 -25.81
CA SER A 607 -0.49 2.59 -26.02
C SER A 607 0.04 1.87 -27.27
N ALA A 608 -0.72 0.91 -27.81
CA ALA A 608 -0.36 0.20 -29.03
C ALA A 608 -0.78 0.95 -30.32
N LEU A 609 -1.66 1.95 -30.19
CA LEU A 609 -2.08 2.77 -31.32
C LEU A 609 -1.03 3.86 -31.63
N PRO A 610 -0.80 4.18 -32.91
CA PRO A 610 -0.10 5.40 -33.28
C PRO A 610 -0.77 6.64 -32.68
N ALA A 611 0.01 7.64 -32.27
CA ALA A 611 -0.51 8.84 -31.61
C ALA A 611 -1.55 9.60 -32.46
N TRP A 612 -1.42 9.56 -33.80
CA TRP A 612 -2.36 10.19 -34.73
C TRP A 612 -3.73 9.51 -34.81
N ALA A 613 -3.87 8.27 -34.28
CA ALA A 613 -5.04 7.42 -34.43
C ALA A 613 -5.95 7.36 -33.20
N SER A 614 -5.69 8.17 -32.16
CA SER A 614 -6.58 8.29 -31.02
C SER A 614 -6.71 9.75 -30.58
N TRP A 615 -7.88 10.12 -30.09
CA TRP A 615 -8.11 11.46 -29.55
C TRP A 615 -8.89 11.41 -28.24
N ARG A 616 -8.31 11.99 -27.18
CA ARG A 616 -8.90 12.17 -25.84
C ARG A 616 -9.47 10.91 -25.18
N SER A 617 -9.04 9.71 -25.61
CA SER A 617 -9.68 8.46 -25.20
C SER A 617 -11.19 8.45 -25.48
N GLU A 618 -11.67 9.26 -26.43
CA GLU A 618 -13.08 9.37 -26.84
C GLU A 618 -13.27 8.86 -28.28
N ILE A 619 -12.22 8.99 -29.10
CA ILE A 619 -12.19 8.51 -30.50
C ILE A 619 -11.04 7.50 -30.66
N PHE A 620 -11.35 6.38 -31.31
CA PHE A 620 -10.41 5.27 -31.51
C PHE A 620 -10.35 4.87 -32.98
N GLY A 621 -9.25 5.17 -33.65
CA GLY A 621 -8.92 4.68 -34.97
C GLY A 621 -8.52 3.21 -34.93
N PHE A 622 -8.97 2.41 -35.90
CA PHE A 622 -8.70 0.97 -35.93
C PHE A 622 -8.28 0.41 -37.29
N THR A 623 -8.14 1.26 -38.31
CA THR A 623 -7.85 0.84 -39.70
C THR A 623 -6.75 1.68 -40.32
N PHE A 624 -6.05 1.12 -41.30
CA PHE A 624 -5.02 1.80 -42.09
C PHE A 624 -5.40 1.70 -43.57
N GLU A 625 -6.16 2.68 -44.06
CA GLU A 625 -6.78 2.65 -45.38
C GLU A 625 -6.16 3.69 -46.31
N PRO A 626 -5.35 3.27 -47.32
CA PRO A 626 -4.83 4.20 -48.31
C PRO A 626 -5.95 4.66 -49.25
N ILE A 627 -5.93 5.93 -49.61
CA ILE A 627 -6.79 6.50 -50.65
C ILE A 627 -6.12 6.29 -52.01
N VAL A 628 -6.84 5.67 -52.94
CA VAL A 628 -6.25 5.14 -54.17
C VAL A 628 -6.96 5.66 -55.41
N ILE A 629 -6.23 5.60 -56.52
CA ILE A 629 -6.80 5.69 -57.86
C ILE A 629 -7.10 4.25 -58.31
N VAL A 630 -8.32 4.01 -58.78
CA VAL A 630 -8.72 2.72 -59.35
C VAL A 630 -8.96 2.87 -60.84
N TYR A 631 -8.66 1.82 -61.60
CA TYR A 631 -8.84 1.84 -63.04
C TYR A 631 -9.31 0.49 -63.56
N ASN A 632 -9.98 0.49 -64.70
CA ASN A 632 -10.30 -0.73 -65.41
C ASN A 632 -9.15 -1.09 -66.36
N ARG A 633 -8.44 -2.19 -66.09
CA ARG A 633 -7.29 -2.68 -66.88
C ARG A 633 -7.60 -2.94 -68.36
N THR A 634 -8.86 -3.18 -68.72
CA THR A 634 -9.26 -3.37 -70.13
C THR A 634 -9.41 -2.04 -70.87
N GLN A 635 -9.72 -0.95 -70.17
CA GLN A 635 -9.88 0.38 -70.75
C GLN A 635 -8.65 1.26 -70.60
N VAL A 636 -7.87 1.05 -69.54
CA VAL A 636 -6.61 1.73 -69.23
C VAL A 636 -5.56 0.66 -68.95
N PRO A 637 -4.68 0.33 -69.91
CA PRO A 637 -3.59 -0.62 -69.69
C PRO A 637 -2.68 -0.18 -68.55
N ASP A 638 -2.08 -1.12 -67.81
CA ASP A 638 -1.25 -0.82 -66.63
C ASP A 638 -0.16 0.24 -66.88
N GLY A 639 0.48 0.24 -68.06
CA GLY A 639 1.50 1.25 -68.42
C GLY A 639 0.97 2.66 -68.72
N GLN A 640 -0.35 2.83 -68.84
CA GLN A 640 -1.03 4.12 -69.01
C GLN A 640 -1.78 4.55 -67.73
N ALA A 641 -1.74 3.75 -66.67
CA ALA A 641 -2.40 4.09 -65.42
C ALA A 641 -1.73 5.35 -64.79
N PRO A 642 -2.50 6.34 -64.34
CA PRO A 642 -1.93 7.52 -63.72
C PRO A 642 -1.40 7.18 -62.32
N HIS A 643 -0.10 7.38 -62.13
CA HIS A 643 0.60 7.07 -60.87
C HIS A 643 0.67 8.23 -59.88
N SER A 644 0.20 9.43 -60.24
CA SER A 644 0.16 10.59 -59.34
C SER A 644 -1.07 11.44 -59.64
N HIS A 645 -1.43 12.34 -58.71
CA HIS A 645 -2.54 13.28 -58.93
C HIS A 645 -2.30 14.17 -60.16
N LEU A 646 -1.04 14.57 -60.39
CA LEU A 646 -0.65 15.34 -61.58
C LEU A 646 -0.79 14.50 -62.86
N ALA A 647 -0.31 13.26 -62.87
CA ALA A 647 -0.43 12.37 -64.03
C ALA A 647 -1.91 12.09 -64.36
N LEU A 648 -2.77 11.94 -63.34
CA LEU A 648 -4.21 11.83 -63.53
C LEU A 648 -4.79 13.11 -64.16
N THR A 649 -4.40 14.27 -63.66
CA THR A 649 -4.83 15.57 -64.19
C THR A 649 -4.46 15.71 -65.67
N GLU A 650 -3.19 15.45 -66.01
CA GLU A 650 -2.68 15.55 -67.39
C GLU A 650 -3.35 14.54 -68.33
N LEU A 651 -3.59 13.32 -67.86
CA LEU A 651 -4.32 12.30 -68.62
C LEU A 651 -5.74 12.77 -68.97
N LEU A 652 -6.46 13.34 -68.00
CA LEU A 652 -7.82 13.84 -68.21
C LEU A 652 -7.86 15.10 -69.08
N GLU A 653 -6.87 15.97 -68.99
CA GLU A 653 -6.75 17.16 -69.85
C GLU A 653 -6.38 16.80 -71.30
N LYS A 654 -5.49 15.82 -71.50
CA LYS A 654 -5.03 15.41 -72.84
C LYS A 654 -6.04 14.52 -73.56
N GLU A 655 -6.74 13.67 -72.82
CA GLU A 655 -7.65 12.65 -73.37
C GLU A 655 -9.10 12.84 -72.90
N THR A 656 -9.54 14.10 -72.75
CA THR A 656 -10.87 14.45 -72.22
C THR A 656 -12.01 13.67 -72.89
N GLU A 657 -12.02 13.59 -74.23
CA GLU A 657 -13.08 12.86 -74.96
C GLU A 657 -13.08 11.34 -74.71
N ARG A 658 -11.91 10.73 -74.48
CA ARG A 658 -11.83 9.29 -74.16
C ARG A 658 -12.47 8.99 -72.81
N PHE A 659 -12.31 9.91 -71.86
CA PHE A 659 -12.73 9.75 -70.48
C PHE A 659 -14.05 10.44 -70.13
N ARG A 660 -14.66 11.17 -71.08
CA ARG A 660 -15.94 11.86 -70.92
C ARG A 660 -17.01 10.91 -70.37
N GLY A 661 -17.55 11.22 -69.19
CA GLY A 661 -18.58 10.41 -68.54
C GLY A 661 -18.12 9.04 -68.05
N LYS A 662 -16.80 8.76 -68.02
CA LYS A 662 -16.21 7.46 -67.61
C LYS A 662 -15.31 7.56 -66.37
N VAL A 663 -15.22 8.72 -65.75
CA VAL A 663 -14.48 8.92 -64.51
C VAL A 663 -15.47 9.10 -63.38
N ALA A 664 -15.16 8.59 -62.18
CA ALA A 664 -15.98 8.85 -61.01
C ALA A 664 -15.16 9.29 -59.79
N THR A 665 -15.82 10.04 -58.92
CA THR A 665 -15.32 10.42 -57.59
C THR A 665 -16.51 10.59 -56.63
N TYR A 666 -16.22 10.87 -55.36
CA TYR A 666 -17.25 11.14 -54.37
C TYR A 666 -18.04 12.43 -54.66
N ASP A 667 -19.35 12.40 -54.43
CA ASP A 667 -20.14 13.62 -54.20
C ASP A 667 -19.81 14.13 -52.80
N ILE A 668 -18.92 15.12 -52.72
CA ILE A 668 -18.50 15.69 -51.43
C ILE A 668 -19.61 16.48 -50.71
N GLY A 669 -20.71 16.78 -51.40
CA GLY A 669 -21.89 17.40 -50.80
C GLY A 669 -22.78 16.40 -50.05
N GLN A 670 -22.72 15.12 -50.40
CA GLN A 670 -23.52 14.04 -49.82
C GLN A 670 -22.68 13.08 -48.96
N SER A 671 -21.40 12.92 -49.29
CA SER A 671 -20.47 12.02 -48.60
C SER A 671 -19.58 12.79 -47.63
N GLY A 672 -19.72 12.50 -46.33
CA GLY A 672 -18.86 13.06 -45.28
C GLY A 672 -17.39 12.65 -45.43
N VAL A 673 -17.13 11.38 -45.76
CA VAL A 673 -15.75 10.92 -46.06
C VAL A 673 -15.23 11.56 -47.36
N GLY A 674 -16.07 11.71 -48.39
CA GLY A 674 -15.68 12.42 -49.61
C GLY A 674 -15.25 13.86 -49.34
N HIS A 675 -16.01 14.59 -48.51
CA HIS A 675 -15.66 15.93 -48.05
C HIS A 675 -14.34 15.95 -47.28
N LEU A 676 -14.16 15.02 -46.33
CA LEU A 676 -12.91 14.91 -45.56
C LEU A 676 -11.71 14.74 -46.49
N LEU A 677 -11.76 13.79 -47.43
CA LEU A 677 -10.67 13.53 -48.37
C LEU A 677 -10.37 14.74 -49.24
N ALA A 678 -11.40 15.36 -49.84
CA ALA A 678 -11.22 16.56 -50.65
C ALA A 678 -10.64 17.74 -49.85
N ALA A 679 -11.05 17.92 -48.60
CA ALA A 679 -10.52 18.96 -47.73
C ALA A 679 -9.04 18.71 -47.35
N GLN A 680 -8.64 17.44 -47.20
CA GLN A 680 -7.23 17.08 -46.97
C GLN A 680 -6.39 17.23 -48.24
N ASP A 681 -6.90 16.82 -49.40
CA ASP A 681 -6.21 17.00 -50.68
C ASP A 681 -5.97 18.48 -51.00
N ALA A 682 -6.98 19.32 -50.80
CA ALA A 682 -6.87 20.77 -50.98
C ALA A 682 -5.85 21.43 -50.05
N GLN A 683 -5.53 20.79 -48.92
CA GLN A 683 -4.52 21.26 -47.98
C GLN A 683 -3.10 20.82 -48.34
N ILE A 684 -2.94 19.70 -49.04
CA ILE A 684 -1.64 19.12 -49.39
C ILE A 684 -1.22 19.55 -50.80
N SER A 685 -2.14 19.52 -51.76
CA SER A 685 -1.86 19.66 -53.18
C SER A 685 -2.28 21.00 -53.73
N SER A 686 -1.33 21.77 -54.25
CA SER A 686 -1.62 23.01 -55.00
C SER A 686 -2.36 22.73 -56.31
N ASN A 687 -2.29 21.48 -56.80
CA ASN A 687 -2.95 21.04 -58.03
C ASN A 687 -4.40 20.55 -57.81
N PHE A 688 -4.89 20.49 -56.56
CA PHE A 688 -6.23 19.97 -56.25
C PHE A 688 -7.34 20.62 -57.09
N TRP A 689 -7.33 21.95 -57.19
CA TRP A 689 -8.34 22.68 -57.97
C TRP A 689 -8.19 22.48 -59.48
N ARG A 690 -6.97 22.28 -59.99
CA ARG A 690 -6.71 21.92 -61.38
C ARG A 690 -7.24 20.53 -61.70
N LEU A 691 -6.97 19.54 -60.84
CA LEU A 691 -7.52 18.19 -60.94
C LEU A 691 -9.06 18.23 -60.90
N THR A 692 -9.64 18.99 -59.97
CA THR A 692 -11.10 19.16 -59.86
C THR A 692 -11.70 19.71 -61.17
N ARG A 693 -11.05 20.70 -61.79
CA ARG A 693 -11.46 21.23 -63.10
C ARG A 693 -11.32 20.21 -64.22
N ALA A 694 -10.24 19.43 -64.23
CA ALA A 694 -10.03 18.37 -65.23
C ALA A 694 -11.09 17.27 -65.11
N LEU A 695 -11.47 16.89 -63.89
CA LEU A 695 -12.60 15.99 -63.62
C LEU A 695 -13.92 16.57 -64.15
N GLY A 696 -14.20 17.85 -63.91
CA GLY A 696 -15.40 18.52 -64.44
C GLY A 696 -15.44 18.54 -65.98
N ARG A 697 -14.31 18.81 -66.64
CA ARG A 697 -14.20 18.74 -68.11
C ARG A 697 -14.43 17.35 -68.68
N ALA A 698 -14.03 16.32 -67.94
CA ALA A 698 -14.28 14.92 -68.27
C ALA A 698 -15.69 14.44 -67.90
N ASP A 699 -16.61 15.34 -67.50
CA ASP A 699 -17.98 15.00 -67.08
C ASP A 699 -17.99 13.89 -66.00
N VAL A 700 -17.25 14.14 -64.92
CA VAL A 700 -17.07 13.16 -63.83
C VAL A 700 -18.42 12.76 -63.22
N ARG A 701 -18.62 11.46 -63.01
CA ARG A 701 -19.78 10.93 -62.29
C ARG A 701 -19.54 11.02 -60.79
N LEU A 702 -20.49 11.62 -60.09
CA LEU A 702 -20.46 11.75 -58.64
C LEU A 702 -21.17 10.56 -57.98
N SER A 703 -20.58 10.05 -56.90
CA SER A 703 -21.11 8.89 -56.17
C SER A 703 -21.11 9.10 -54.66
N GLY A 704 -22.08 8.51 -53.95
CA GLY A 704 -22.13 8.54 -52.49
C GLY A 704 -21.14 7.58 -51.82
N SER A 705 -20.72 6.51 -52.51
CA SER A 705 -19.98 5.40 -51.91
C SER A 705 -18.89 4.79 -52.82
N SER A 706 -17.81 4.28 -52.22
CA SER A 706 -16.75 3.54 -52.93
C SER A 706 -17.25 2.28 -53.64
N PRO A 707 -18.13 1.44 -53.03
CA PRO A 707 -18.71 0.28 -53.69
C PRO A 707 -19.38 0.60 -55.04
N ALA A 708 -20.13 1.71 -55.14
CA ALA A 708 -20.78 2.11 -56.38
C ALA A 708 -19.77 2.50 -57.47
N ILE A 709 -18.67 3.18 -57.12
CA ILE A 709 -17.58 3.48 -58.06
C ILE A 709 -16.91 2.17 -58.53
N LEU A 710 -16.60 1.27 -57.62
CA LEU A 710 -15.95 -0.01 -57.94
C LEU A 710 -16.82 -0.91 -58.82
N GLU A 711 -18.14 -0.90 -58.64
CA GLU A 711 -19.08 -1.61 -59.52
C GLU A 711 -19.09 -1.01 -60.93
N GLY A 712 -19.02 0.31 -61.04
CA GLY A 712 -18.86 0.98 -62.33
C GLY A 712 -17.55 0.60 -63.04
N ILE A 713 -16.45 0.50 -62.30
CA ILE A 713 -15.16 0.05 -62.83
C ILE A 713 -15.23 -1.42 -63.26
N ALA A 714 -15.77 -2.30 -62.43
CA ALA A 714 -15.90 -3.73 -62.71
C ALA A 714 -16.80 -4.01 -63.92
N SER A 715 -17.94 -3.31 -64.03
CA SER A 715 -18.85 -3.40 -65.19
C SER A 715 -18.25 -2.82 -66.47
N GLY A 716 -17.21 -1.99 -66.37
CA GLY A 716 -16.63 -1.26 -67.50
C GLY A 716 -17.42 -0.01 -67.90
N SER A 717 -18.44 0.38 -67.13
CA SER A 717 -19.11 1.67 -67.32
C SER A 717 -18.23 2.87 -66.90
N LEU A 718 -17.25 2.62 -66.03
CA LEU A 718 -16.20 3.57 -65.65
C LEU A 718 -14.83 3.02 -66.05
N ALA A 719 -13.94 3.92 -66.45
CA ALA A 719 -12.54 3.66 -66.75
C ALA A 719 -11.62 4.00 -65.56
N LEU A 720 -11.95 5.05 -64.80
CA LEU A 720 -11.14 5.58 -63.70
C LEU A 720 -12.01 5.97 -62.49
N GLY A 721 -11.48 5.78 -61.29
CA GLY A 721 -12.04 6.26 -60.04
C GLY A 721 -10.97 6.99 -59.21
N TYR A 722 -11.30 8.18 -58.74
CA TYR A 722 -10.43 9.02 -57.90
C TYR A 722 -10.95 9.05 -56.45
N ASN A 723 -10.04 9.14 -55.49
CA ASN A 723 -10.32 9.14 -54.06
C ASN A 723 -11.12 7.93 -53.56
N VAL A 724 -10.86 6.74 -54.13
CA VAL A 724 -11.52 5.50 -53.71
C VAL A 724 -10.83 4.93 -52.49
N LEU A 725 -11.60 4.40 -51.54
CA LEU A 725 -11.08 3.75 -50.35
C LEU A 725 -10.36 2.43 -50.71
N GLY A 726 -9.08 2.33 -50.38
CA GLY A 726 -8.23 1.20 -50.74
C GLY A 726 -8.71 -0.12 -50.16
N SER A 727 -9.28 -0.14 -48.95
CA SER A 727 -9.86 -1.33 -48.32
C SER A 727 -10.88 -2.02 -49.22
N TYR A 728 -11.81 -1.26 -49.79
CA TYR A 728 -12.80 -1.75 -50.74
C TYR A 728 -12.18 -2.14 -52.08
N ALA A 729 -11.26 -1.32 -52.60
CA ALA A 729 -10.62 -1.60 -53.88
C ALA A 729 -9.85 -2.94 -53.85
N TYR A 730 -9.05 -3.16 -52.81
CA TYR A 730 -8.30 -4.41 -52.61
C TYR A 730 -9.23 -5.60 -52.33
N ALA A 731 -10.29 -5.41 -51.55
CA ALA A 731 -11.29 -6.45 -51.34
C ALA A 731 -11.95 -6.87 -52.66
N ARG A 732 -12.29 -5.93 -53.54
CA ARG A 732 -12.90 -6.21 -54.85
C ARG A 732 -11.91 -6.84 -55.84
N GLN A 733 -10.66 -6.38 -55.87
CA GLN A 733 -9.60 -6.91 -56.75
C GLN A 733 -9.26 -8.39 -56.49
N ARG A 734 -9.53 -8.90 -55.27
CA ARG A 734 -9.41 -10.34 -54.97
C ARG A 734 -10.32 -11.18 -55.87
N PHE A 735 -11.50 -10.67 -56.23
CA PHE A 735 -12.52 -11.36 -57.02
C PHE A 735 -12.58 -10.90 -58.49
N ASP A 736 -12.18 -9.66 -58.78
CA ASP A 736 -12.16 -9.12 -60.14
C ASP A 736 -10.78 -8.56 -60.51
N LYS A 737 -10.04 -9.32 -61.34
CA LYS A 737 -8.70 -8.94 -61.81
C LYS A 737 -8.68 -7.78 -62.80
N ARG A 738 -9.83 -7.35 -63.31
CA ARG A 738 -9.93 -6.17 -64.18
C ARG A 738 -9.70 -4.87 -63.42
N ILE A 739 -9.82 -4.88 -62.09
CA ILE A 739 -9.58 -3.70 -61.26
C ILE A 739 -8.08 -3.53 -61.04
N GLY A 740 -7.53 -2.45 -61.59
CA GLY A 740 -6.23 -1.92 -61.27
C GLY A 740 -6.31 -0.94 -60.10
N ILE A 741 -5.27 -0.90 -59.27
CA ILE A 741 -5.18 -0.03 -58.09
C ILE A 741 -3.83 0.66 -58.14
N VAL A 742 -3.81 1.96 -57.94
CA VAL A 742 -2.62 2.78 -57.79
C VAL A 742 -2.70 3.50 -56.45
N ILE A 743 -1.72 3.24 -55.58
CA ILE A 743 -1.39 4.15 -54.48
C ILE A 743 -0.56 5.27 -55.11
N PRO A 744 -1.00 6.54 -55.06
CA PRO A 744 -0.28 7.61 -55.76
C PRO A 744 1.17 7.80 -55.25
N ASP A 745 2.09 8.01 -56.19
CA ASP A 745 3.54 8.13 -55.96
C ASP A 745 3.93 9.53 -55.43
N ASP A 746 3.06 10.54 -55.54
CA ASP A 746 3.29 11.87 -54.97
C ASP A 746 2.94 11.91 -53.48
N TYR A 747 1.69 11.63 -53.14
CA TYR A 747 1.25 11.40 -51.77
C TYR A 747 0.00 10.54 -51.74
N ALA A 748 -0.19 9.75 -50.68
CA ALA A 748 -1.42 9.02 -50.46
C ALA A 748 -1.96 9.32 -49.06
N LEU A 749 -3.20 9.79 -48.99
CA LEU A 749 -3.90 9.94 -47.72
C LEU A 749 -4.10 8.57 -47.09
N ILE A 750 -3.86 8.48 -45.78
CA ILE A 750 -4.21 7.30 -44.97
C ILE A 750 -5.38 7.68 -44.07
N LEU A 751 -6.51 7.03 -44.31
CA LEU A 751 -7.70 7.13 -43.48
C LEU A 751 -7.66 6.07 -42.38
N THR A 752 -8.15 6.44 -41.19
CA THR A 752 -8.64 5.47 -40.22
C THR A 752 -10.13 5.68 -40.01
N ARG A 753 -10.92 4.60 -40.15
CA ARG A 753 -12.24 4.50 -39.51
C ARG A 753 -12.08 4.64 -38.02
N VAL A 754 -13.05 5.28 -37.39
CA VAL A 754 -13.04 5.55 -35.97
C VAL A 754 -14.27 5.00 -35.28
N MET A 755 -14.08 4.59 -34.04
CA MET A 755 -15.13 4.18 -33.11
C MET A 755 -15.33 5.25 -32.05
N LEU A 756 -16.60 5.48 -31.66
CA LEU A 756 -17.01 6.39 -30.60
C LEU A 756 -18.14 5.75 -29.79
N VAL A 757 -18.07 5.83 -28.46
CA VAL A 757 -19.19 5.46 -27.58
C VAL A 757 -20.00 6.72 -27.27
N PRO A 758 -21.28 6.82 -27.67
CA PRO A 758 -22.08 8.01 -27.39
C PRO A 758 -22.41 8.15 -25.90
N ARG A 759 -22.55 9.39 -25.40
CA ARG A 759 -22.93 9.68 -24.00
C ARG A 759 -24.24 9.08 -23.55
N TRP A 760 -25.14 8.84 -24.48
CA TRP A 760 -26.45 8.25 -24.25
C TRP A 760 -26.50 6.77 -24.63
N ALA A 761 -25.36 6.10 -24.76
CA ALA A 761 -25.32 4.65 -24.92
C ALA A 761 -26.05 3.98 -23.76
N ASN A 762 -26.91 3.01 -24.06
CA ASN A 762 -27.63 2.24 -23.05
C ASN A 762 -26.73 1.19 -22.40
N GLN A 763 -25.78 0.66 -23.19
CA GLN A 763 -24.81 -0.34 -22.79
C GLN A 763 -23.38 0.11 -23.14
N PRO A 764 -22.90 1.21 -22.52
CA PRO A 764 -21.59 1.77 -22.84
C PRO A 764 -20.46 0.76 -22.61
N ASP A 765 -20.62 -0.15 -21.65
CA ASP A 765 -19.61 -1.18 -21.35
C ASP A 765 -19.48 -2.23 -22.46
N LEU A 766 -20.55 -2.52 -23.21
CA LEU A 766 -20.46 -3.39 -24.40
C LEU A 766 -19.75 -2.67 -25.55
N GLY A 767 -20.05 -1.38 -25.77
CA GLY A 767 -19.34 -0.57 -26.76
C GLY A 767 -17.83 -0.48 -26.47
N ARG A 768 -17.48 -0.25 -25.19
CA ARG A 768 -16.09 -0.28 -24.70
C ARG A 768 -15.43 -1.64 -24.90
N ALA A 769 -16.11 -2.74 -24.56
CA ALA A 769 -15.60 -4.09 -24.76
C ALA A 769 -15.36 -4.40 -26.25
N PHE A 770 -16.21 -3.90 -27.14
CA PHE A 770 -16.02 -4.04 -28.58
C PHE A 770 -14.82 -3.23 -29.08
N ILE A 771 -14.63 -2.00 -28.57
CA ILE A 771 -13.42 -1.21 -28.85
C ILE A 771 -12.17 -1.96 -28.40
N ASP A 772 -12.14 -2.48 -27.16
CA ASP A 772 -11.01 -3.24 -26.64
C ASP A 772 -10.72 -4.48 -27.49
N TYR A 773 -11.76 -5.18 -27.95
CA TYR A 773 -11.63 -6.29 -28.88
C TYR A 773 -11.02 -5.87 -30.22
N VAL A 774 -11.55 -4.84 -30.88
CA VAL A 774 -11.07 -4.40 -32.19
C VAL A 774 -9.63 -3.88 -32.13
N LEU A 775 -9.23 -3.25 -31.02
CA LEU A 775 -7.85 -2.80 -30.78
C LEU A 775 -6.91 -3.93 -30.34
N SER A 776 -7.45 -5.09 -29.92
CA SER A 776 -6.63 -6.23 -29.51
C SER A 776 -5.86 -6.85 -30.68
N PRO A 777 -4.77 -7.59 -30.43
CA PRO A 777 -4.08 -8.35 -31.48
C PRO A 777 -5.00 -9.29 -32.27
N ARG A 778 -6.05 -9.83 -31.61
CA ARG A 778 -7.05 -10.70 -32.25
C ARG A 778 -7.93 -9.92 -33.23
N GLY A 779 -8.52 -8.81 -32.78
CA GLY A 779 -9.34 -7.95 -33.65
C GLY A 779 -8.53 -7.37 -34.82
N GLN A 780 -7.30 -6.92 -34.56
CA GLN A 780 -6.40 -6.41 -35.60
C GLN A 780 -6.00 -7.48 -36.62
N ALA A 781 -5.87 -8.75 -36.23
CA ALA A 781 -5.66 -9.84 -37.18
C ALA A 781 -6.86 -10.05 -38.12
N VAL A 782 -8.10 -9.87 -37.63
CA VAL A 782 -9.31 -9.90 -38.48
C VAL A 782 -9.32 -8.73 -39.46
N VAL A 783 -9.01 -7.51 -38.97
CA VAL A 783 -8.87 -6.28 -39.77
C VAL A 783 -7.82 -6.45 -40.88
N ALA A 784 -6.66 -7.05 -40.56
CA ALA A 784 -5.56 -7.30 -41.51
C ALA A 784 -5.81 -8.46 -42.49
N GLY A 785 -6.73 -9.36 -42.15
CA GLY A 785 -6.93 -10.63 -42.84
C GLY A 785 -8.06 -10.57 -43.87
N GLN A 786 -9.18 -11.19 -43.51
CA GLN A 786 -10.32 -11.38 -44.41
C GLN A 786 -11.10 -10.09 -44.65
N ALA A 787 -11.26 -9.25 -43.61
CA ALA A 787 -11.98 -7.98 -43.70
C ALA A 787 -11.31 -6.98 -44.66
N ALA A 788 -9.99 -7.10 -44.86
CA ALA A 788 -9.19 -6.25 -45.74
C ALA A 788 -9.33 -4.73 -45.44
N LEU A 789 -9.54 -4.40 -44.18
CA LEU A 789 -9.67 -3.02 -43.70
C LEU A 789 -8.29 -2.40 -43.34
N GLY A 790 -7.23 -3.21 -43.29
CA GLY A 790 -5.85 -2.76 -43.04
C GLY A 790 -5.59 -2.54 -41.56
N SER A 791 -4.71 -3.33 -40.94
CA SER A 791 -4.39 -3.15 -39.52
C SER A 791 -3.51 -1.91 -39.29
N ILE A 792 -3.86 -1.15 -38.25
CA ILE A 792 -3.16 0.06 -37.81
C ILE A 792 -2.15 -0.22 -36.68
N VAL A 793 -2.32 -1.33 -35.96
CA VAL A 793 -1.46 -1.70 -34.84
C VAL A 793 -0.16 -2.33 -35.38
N PRO A 794 1.03 -1.78 -35.03
CA PRO A 794 2.29 -2.30 -35.53
C PRO A 794 2.55 -3.76 -35.13
N GLY A 795 3.20 -4.52 -36.02
CA GLY A 795 3.58 -5.91 -35.77
C GLY A 795 2.43 -6.93 -35.89
N THR A 796 1.25 -6.51 -36.37
CA THR A 796 0.12 -7.41 -36.63
C THR A 796 0.44 -8.37 -37.79
N PRO A 797 0.23 -9.68 -37.64
CA PRO A 797 0.41 -10.63 -38.75
C PRO A 797 -0.73 -10.49 -39.76
N GLY A 798 -0.43 -10.44 -41.06
CA GLY A 798 -1.48 -10.41 -42.07
C GLY A 798 -1.01 -9.95 -43.44
N GLY A 799 -1.94 -10.00 -44.40
CA GLY A 799 -1.71 -9.54 -45.76
C GLY A 799 -1.85 -8.02 -45.91
N TRP A 800 -2.67 -7.40 -45.06
CA TRP A 800 -3.02 -5.98 -45.13
C TRP A 800 -2.70 -5.28 -43.81
N THR A 801 -1.46 -4.82 -43.68
CA THR A 801 -0.96 -4.11 -42.49
C THR A 801 -0.37 -2.77 -42.89
N ALA A 802 -0.29 -1.84 -41.95
CA ALA A 802 0.35 -0.54 -42.14
C ALA A 802 1.77 -0.68 -42.74
N GLU A 803 2.57 -1.64 -42.28
CA GLU A 803 3.95 -1.86 -42.77
C GLU A 803 3.98 -2.34 -44.22
N ARG A 804 3.09 -3.27 -44.60
CA ARG A 804 3.03 -3.77 -45.97
C ARG A 804 2.56 -2.70 -46.94
N ILE A 805 1.53 -1.93 -46.55
CA ILE A 805 1.03 -0.82 -47.36
C ILE A 805 2.12 0.26 -47.49
N SER A 806 2.82 0.56 -46.40
CA SER A 806 3.97 1.49 -46.40
C SER A 806 5.11 1.04 -47.30
N THR A 807 5.44 -0.26 -47.29
CA THR A 807 6.50 -0.82 -48.14
C THR A 807 6.12 -0.86 -49.61
N ALA A 808 4.82 -1.01 -49.92
CA ALA A 808 4.32 -1.03 -51.29
C ALA A 808 4.20 0.37 -51.90
N SER A 809 4.09 1.42 -51.09
CA SER A 809 4.01 2.81 -51.54
C SER A 809 5.38 3.34 -51.94
N ARG A 810 5.46 4.05 -53.08
CA ARG A 810 6.65 4.84 -53.47
C ARG A 810 6.56 6.29 -53.00
N GLY A 811 5.33 6.79 -52.80
CA GLY A 811 5.05 8.15 -52.36
C GLY A 811 4.92 8.29 -50.84
N VAL A 812 4.77 9.55 -50.39
CA VAL A 812 4.60 9.86 -48.96
C VAL A 812 3.20 9.44 -48.50
N LEU A 813 3.14 8.58 -47.49
CA LEU A 813 1.88 8.26 -46.80
C LEU A 813 1.56 9.35 -45.78
N GLN A 814 0.38 9.94 -45.90
CA GLN A 814 -0.07 11.06 -45.05
C GLN A 814 -1.29 10.65 -44.22
N PRO A 815 -1.11 10.23 -42.96
CA PRO A 815 -2.21 9.93 -42.07
C PRO A 815 -3.07 11.14 -41.75
N ILE A 816 -4.40 10.96 -41.80
CA ILE A 816 -5.36 11.94 -41.33
C ILE A 816 -5.37 11.88 -39.80
N THR A 817 -4.66 12.83 -39.18
CA THR A 817 -4.48 12.88 -37.73
C THR A 817 -5.79 13.24 -37.03
N LEU A 818 -6.21 12.42 -36.06
CA LEU A 818 -7.39 12.69 -35.24
C LEU A 818 -7.10 13.82 -34.26
N GLY A 819 -7.88 14.91 -34.36
CA GLY A 819 -7.74 16.03 -33.44
C GLY A 819 -8.43 17.30 -33.92
N PRO A 820 -8.22 18.41 -33.20
CA PRO A 820 -8.95 19.66 -33.42
C PRO A 820 -8.77 20.25 -34.83
N ALA A 821 -7.66 19.95 -35.51
CA ALA A 821 -7.40 20.41 -36.87
C ALA A 821 -8.50 19.98 -37.87
N LEU A 822 -9.14 18.83 -37.65
CA LEU A 822 -10.24 18.36 -38.50
C LEU A 822 -11.50 19.21 -38.40
N LEU A 823 -11.70 19.91 -37.26
CA LEU A 823 -12.85 20.79 -37.06
C LEU A 823 -12.80 22.02 -37.96
N VAL A 824 -11.61 22.43 -38.39
CA VAL A 824 -11.41 23.63 -39.22
C VAL A 824 -12.11 23.48 -40.57
N ALA A 825 -12.06 22.30 -41.18
CA ALA A 825 -12.75 22.02 -42.44
C ALA A 825 -14.28 21.94 -42.29
N LEU A 826 -14.77 21.80 -41.05
CA LEU A 826 -16.20 21.72 -40.72
C LEU A 826 -16.80 23.07 -40.30
N ASP A 827 -15.99 24.14 -40.23
CA ASP A 827 -16.52 25.49 -40.09
C ASP A 827 -17.57 25.77 -41.17
N GLN A 828 -18.71 26.35 -40.79
CA GLN A 828 -19.88 26.43 -41.66
C GLN A 828 -19.60 27.27 -42.91
N GLU A 829 -18.98 28.43 -42.75
CA GLU A 829 -18.66 29.34 -43.85
C GLU A 829 -17.54 28.81 -44.73
N ARG A 830 -16.51 28.21 -44.14
CA ARG A 830 -15.42 27.56 -44.89
C ARG A 830 -15.93 26.39 -45.71
N LYS A 831 -16.74 25.52 -45.11
CA LYS A 831 -17.35 24.36 -45.77
C LYS A 831 -18.29 24.80 -46.89
N ALA A 832 -19.15 25.78 -46.65
CA ALA A 832 -20.08 26.30 -47.66
C ALA A 832 -19.34 26.85 -48.88
N ARG A 833 -18.29 27.67 -48.68
CA ARG A 833 -17.45 28.18 -49.77
C ARG A 833 -16.71 27.07 -50.51
N PHE A 834 -16.10 26.13 -49.78
CA PHE A 834 -15.39 25.00 -50.37
C PHE A 834 -16.31 24.17 -51.28
N LEU A 835 -17.51 23.81 -50.79
CA LEU A 835 -18.50 23.07 -51.55
C LEU A 835 -19.02 23.85 -52.77
N ALA A 836 -19.22 25.17 -52.64
CA ALA A 836 -19.66 26.02 -53.74
C ALA A 836 -18.61 26.05 -54.87
N THR A 837 -17.35 26.30 -54.53
CA THR A 837 -16.23 26.31 -55.50
C THR A 837 -16.05 24.94 -56.15
N TRP A 838 -16.10 23.87 -55.37
CA TRP A 838 -15.97 22.52 -55.91
C TRP A 838 -17.11 22.18 -56.87
N ARG A 839 -18.36 22.46 -56.49
CA ARG A 839 -19.53 22.22 -57.36
C ARG A 839 -19.39 22.98 -58.67
N GLN A 840 -19.05 24.27 -58.60
CA GLN A 840 -18.84 25.09 -59.79
C GLN A 840 -17.81 24.46 -60.75
N LEU A 841 -16.66 24.02 -60.24
CA LEU A 841 -15.60 23.44 -61.07
C LEU A 841 -15.97 22.07 -61.67
N VAL A 842 -16.78 21.29 -60.96
CA VAL A 842 -17.23 19.97 -61.41
C VAL A 842 -18.41 20.06 -62.38
N THR A 843 -19.30 21.06 -62.24
CA THR A 843 -20.48 21.20 -63.12
C THR A 843 -20.22 22.05 -64.36
N ASP A 844 -19.45 23.14 -64.24
CA ASP A 844 -19.27 24.12 -65.33
C ASP A 844 -18.22 23.68 -66.37
N GLY A 845 -17.45 22.61 -66.11
CA GLY A 845 -16.49 22.05 -67.05
C GLY A 845 -17.11 21.46 -68.33
N SER A 846 -18.44 21.36 -68.38
CA SER A 846 -19.22 20.87 -69.53
C SER A 846 -19.54 21.93 -70.59
N ARG A 847 -19.17 23.20 -70.39
CA ARG A 847 -19.39 24.31 -71.34
C ARG A 847 -18.14 24.74 -72.09
#